data_AF-A0A1G8TIG9-F1
#
_entry.id   AF-A0A1G8TIG9-F1
#
_cell.length_a   1.000
_cell.length_b   1.000
_cell.length_c   1.000
_cell.angle_alpha   90.00
_cell.angle_beta   90.00
_cell.angle_gamma   90.00
#
_symmetry.space_group_name_H-M   'P 1'
#
loop_
_entity.id
_entity.type
_entity.pdbx_description
1 polymer ?
#
loop_
_entity_poly.entity_id
_entity_poly.type
_entity_poly.pdbx_seq_one_letter_code
_entity_poly.pdbx_strand_id
1 'polypeptide(L)'
;MKDAIAAEWLKFRTLRSNLYLLISALIAVGLSAGVAFLVTRGFDAQQGADLRRFDSLGDGLGTGLPFAHLVMGALGALSITTEYGTGHINTSLTAVPARRTFLLAKIPVLVAVSLVAGQVLVFGMYAATMAVLGTRADTVLLDGETLGASLSEPGVLAGLLITGASMPLVALMGLGLGTAIRSTAGTLVALMVVLLILPVAAQTLPRPLGYQIGAHLIGALPGQMAADGLLGPIAAGALLAAYTVAALAAAAAAIALRGHRLRPLLAGSAATILLVAAAPVSAAATPDSTLTWKPCDNMLCSQIRVPVDWAEPRGRTITLPLAMLPHTGRRHRIGVLFSIPGGPGGSGVQDLERHAGSFAQIRDRFDVVSLLPRNGIELGILDQDCLGTGPWITPPDDEREWAALARSNRAAAERCRAADPELFGHLDSASFARDIDAIRSAMGERQFTFMATSYGGVPGLAYARLFPSRIRAMYLDGAVNTLRDRSEDDRARYALMEAQFTRFSEWCANDSACALHGRDVGTVWNELRSAADRSPVPAEKGVAYSGFDLTVAAMPHLVAPGDDNARWKELAQAIRRAEKGDATGFSDYVKAGTLGSPKPPSIVGMNMTHCLDGIGYRDYAEYRRLRALGDRIAPHLSGNELWHPLGCVGWPEPVRTPTAPLPVDQLPPFVGAGTWTDYADTADLALRVPGSGTIRFEGHGHGLYHTGDPCTIAYANRYFTDLRVPPGNTVCREGA
;
A
#
# COMPACT_ATOMS: atom_id res chain seq x y z
N MET A 1 17.63 -42.54 38.12
CA MET A 1 17.52 -41.50 37.06
C MET A 1 18.85 -41.27 36.37
N LYS A 2 19.95 -40.99 37.08
CA LYS A 2 21.29 -40.80 36.48
C LYS A 2 21.71 -41.97 35.57
N ASP A 3 21.57 -43.21 36.06
CA ASP A 3 21.95 -44.40 35.26
C ASP A 3 21.07 -44.59 34.03
N ALA A 4 19.78 -44.24 34.12
CA ALA A 4 18.87 -44.31 32.99
C ALA A 4 19.25 -43.27 31.91
N ILE A 5 19.63 -42.05 32.30
CA ILE A 5 20.13 -41.02 31.37
C ILE A 5 21.44 -41.49 30.72
N ALA A 6 22.36 -42.07 31.49
CA ALA A 6 23.62 -42.60 30.98
C ALA A 6 23.40 -43.73 29.97
N ALA A 7 22.43 -44.62 30.22
CA ALA A 7 22.05 -45.68 29.30
C ALA A 7 21.46 -45.12 27.99
N GLU A 8 20.58 -44.12 28.06
CA GLU A 8 20.02 -43.46 26.88
C GLU A 8 21.08 -42.72 26.07
N TRP A 9 22.07 -42.11 26.72
CA TRP A 9 23.21 -41.50 26.05
C TRP A 9 24.05 -42.53 25.29
N LEU A 10 24.37 -43.65 25.94
CA LEU A 10 25.11 -44.74 25.31
C LEU A 10 24.37 -45.30 24.10
N LYS A 11 23.06 -45.54 24.25
CA LYS A 11 22.18 -45.99 23.17
C LYS A 11 22.14 -44.98 22.01
N PHE A 12 21.96 -43.69 22.31
CA PHE A 12 21.93 -42.64 21.30
C PHE A 12 23.21 -42.65 20.46
N ARG A 13 24.38 -42.71 21.11
CA ARG A 13 25.70 -42.69 20.47
C ARG A 13 26.01 -43.95 19.65
N THR A 14 25.49 -45.10 20.07
CA THR A 14 25.79 -46.41 19.44
C THR A 14 24.88 -46.73 18.26
N LEU A 15 23.69 -46.14 18.19
CA LEU A 15 22.77 -46.33 17.09
C LEU A 15 23.21 -45.57 15.84
N ARG A 16 23.70 -46.30 14.83
CA ARG A 16 24.10 -45.75 13.52
C ARG A 16 22.98 -44.96 12.85
N SER A 17 21.72 -45.34 13.06
CA SER A 17 20.55 -44.61 12.53
C SER A 17 20.50 -43.16 12.99
N ASN A 18 20.88 -42.86 14.24
CA ASN A 18 20.88 -41.50 14.76
C ASN A 18 22.00 -40.68 14.12
N LEU A 19 23.17 -41.28 13.90
CA LEU A 19 24.28 -40.65 13.19
C LEU A 19 23.89 -40.35 11.73
N TYR A 20 23.34 -41.32 11.00
CA TYR A 20 22.90 -41.10 9.61
C TYR A 20 21.81 -40.03 9.52
N LEU A 21 20.89 -39.99 10.49
CA LEU A 21 19.86 -38.96 10.54
C LEU A 21 20.45 -37.57 10.77
N LEU A 22 21.40 -37.42 11.71
CA LEU A 22 22.11 -36.15 11.92
C LEU A 22 22.96 -35.74 10.71
N ILE A 23 23.61 -36.69 10.03
CA ILE A 23 24.34 -36.41 8.78
C ILE A 23 23.37 -35.95 7.68
N SER A 24 22.19 -36.58 7.58
CA SER A 24 21.18 -36.18 6.61
C SER A 24 20.66 -34.76 6.83
N ALA A 25 20.78 -34.22 8.06
CA ALA A 25 20.46 -32.82 8.34
C ALA A 25 21.26 -31.85 7.45
N LEU A 26 22.47 -32.22 7.02
CA LEU A 26 23.29 -31.40 6.10
C LEU A 26 22.61 -31.15 4.76
N ILE A 27 21.61 -31.94 4.37
CA ILE A 27 20.77 -31.66 3.20
C ILE A 27 20.07 -30.29 3.35
N ALA A 28 19.67 -29.88 4.56
CA ALA A 28 19.10 -28.55 4.80
C ALA A 28 20.08 -27.42 4.41
N VAL A 29 21.36 -27.58 4.73
CA VAL A 29 22.43 -26.64 4.33
C VAL A 29 22.56 -26.59 2.81
N GLY A 30 22.55 -27.74 2.15
CA GLY A 30 22.58 -27.83 0.69
C GLY A 30 21.35 -27.21 0.02
N LEU A 31 20.16 -27.36 0.61
CA LEU A 31 18.92 -26.76 0.10
C LEU A 31 18.95 -25.23 0.20
N SER A 32 19.35 -24.68 1.35
CA SER A 32 19.53 -23.23 1.52
C SER A 32 20.54 -22.67 0.51
N ALA A 33 21.71 -23.31 0.39
CA ALA A 33 22.73 -22.93 -0.59
C ALA A 33 22.24 -23.03 -2.04
N GLY A 34 21.47 -24.07 -2.38
CA GLY A 34 20.92 -24.29 -3.70
C GLY A 34 19.91 -23.22 -4.10
N VAL A 35 19.03 -22.81 -3.19
CA VAL A 35 18.08 -21.71 -3.43
C VAL A 35 18.82 -20.39 -3.57
N ALA A 36 19.78 -20.10 -2.68
CA ALA A 36 20.64 -18.93 -2.81
C ALA A 36 21.36 -18.91 -4.18
N PHE A 37 21.79 -20.06 -4.69
CA PHE A 37 22.45 -20.15 -5.99
C PHE A 37 21.49 -19.85 -7.15
N LEU A 38 20.26 -20.36 -7.09
CA LEU A 38 19.22 -20.07 -8.09
C LEU A 38 18.86 -18.59 -8.09
N VAL A 39 18.73 -17.97 -6.91
CA VAL A 39 18.48 -16.53 -6.76
C VAL A 39 19.65 -15.73 -7.28
N THR A 40 20.90 -16.04 -6.91
CA THR A 40 22.10 -15.37 -7.43
C THR A 40 22.20 -15.48 -8.96
N ARG A 41 21.91 -16.65 -9.54
CA ARG A 41 21.86 -16.85 -10.99
C ARG A 41 20.82 -15.97 -11.67
N GLY A 42 19.63 -15.87 -11.06
CA GLY A 42 18.57 -14.98 -11.54
C GLY A 42 18.98 -13.52 -11.41
N PHE A 43 19.55 -13.15 -10.27
CA PHE A 43 20.00 -11.81 -9.93
C PHE A 43 21.08 -11.32 -10.91
N ASP A 44 22.10 -12.14 -11.17
CA ASP A 44 23.18 -11.84 -12.12
C ASP A 44 22.70 -11.69 -13.58
N ALA A 45 21.53 -12.26 -13.92
CA ALA A 45 20.97 -12.20 -15.26
C ALA A 45 20.15 -10.92 -15.54
N GLN A 46 19.91 -10.07 -14.52
CA GLN A 46 19.11 -8.86 -14.63
C GLN A 46 20.00 -7.60 -14.68
N GLN A 47 19.46 -6.48 -15.19
CA GLN A 47 20.15 -5.19 -15.25
C GLN A 47 19.22 -4.04 -14.81
N GLY A 48 19.79 -2.95 -14.30
CA GLY A 48 19.03 -1.73 -13.99
C GLY A 48 18.03 -1.89 -12.84
N ALA A 49 16.80 -1.40 -13.02
CA ALA A 49 15.76 -1.42 -11.99
C ALA A 49 15.26 -2.84 -11.63
N ASP A 50 15.45 -3.82 -12.52
CA ASP A 50 15.04 -5.21 -12.30
C ASP A 50 15.88 -5.92 -11.25
N LEU A 51 17.13 -5.47 -11.02
CA LEU A 51 18.01 -5.98 -9.96
C LEU A 51 17.43 -5.75 -8.56
N ARG A 52 16.63 -4.69 -8.38
CA ARG A 52 16.10 -4.30 -7.08
C ARG A 52 14.71 -4.89 -6.80
N ARG A 53 14.14 -5.68 -7.72
CA ARG A 53 12.81 -6.33 -7.61
C ARG A 53 12.85 -7.74 -7.01
N PHE A 54 14.02 -8.26 -6.64
CA PHE A 54 14.13 -9.59 -6.02
C PHE A 54 13.60 -9.56 -4.59
N ASP A 55 12.97 -10.66 -4.17
CA ASP A 55 12.64 -10.86 -2.76
C ASP A 55 13.93 -11.10 -1.97
N SER A 56 14.07 -10.45 -0.81
CA SER A 56 15.19 -10.70 0.10
C SER A 56 15.21 -12.17 0.54
N LEU A 57 16.40 -12.77 0.58
CA LEU A 57 16.60 -14.07 1.21
C LEU A 57 16.73 -13.97 2.73
N GLY A 58 16.80 -12.76 3.30
CA GLY A 58 16.94 -12.50 4.72
C GLY A 58 18.10 -13.30 5.34
N ASP A 59 17.81 -14.05 6.39
CA ASP A 59 18.76 -14.92 7.08
C ASP A 59 19.12 -16.22 6.33
N GLY A 60 18.54 -16.46 5.15
CA GLY A 60 18.86 -17.61 4.30
C GLY A 60 18.33 -18.97 4.82
N LEU A 61 17.51 -18.98 5.87
CA LEU A 61 17.01 -20.22 6.46
C LEU A 61 15.81 -20.82 5.73
N GLY A 62 15.09 -20.01 4.94
CA GLY A 62 13.73 -20.26 4.44
C GLY A 62 13.41 -21.71 4.02
N THR A 63 14.10 -22.24 3.01
CA THR A 63 13.79 -23.58 2.46
C THR A 63 14.47 -24.73 3.20
N GLY A 64 15.58 -24.48 3.89
CA GLY A 64 16.29 -25.48 4.70
C GLY A 64 15.62 -25.75 6.05
N LEU A 65 14.99 -24.75 6.66
CA LEU A 65 14.46 -24.82 8.02
C LEU A 65 13.35 -25.88 8.23
N PRO A 66 12.36 -26.07 7.34
CA PRO A 66 11.37 -27.14 7.49
C PRO A 66 12.01 -28.54 7.48
N PHE A 67 13.05 -28.73 6.67
CA PHE A 67 13.79 -30.00 6.62
C PHE A 67 14.60 -30.23 7.91
N ALA A 68 15.26 -29.19 8.42
CA ALA A 68 15.93 -29.22 9.73
C ALA A 68 14.97 -29.63 10.86
N HIS A 69 13.79 -29.01 10.93
CA HIS A 69 12.75 -29.38 11.88
C HIS A 69 12.29 -30.83 11.73
N LEU A 70 12.10 -31.32 10.49
CA LEU A 70 11.70 -32.70 10.25
C LEU A 70 12.76 -33.69 10.79
N VAL A 71 14.04 -33.43 10.55
CA VAL A 71 15.13 -34.28 11.02
C VAL A 71 15.19 -34.33 12.55
N MET A 72 15.02 -33.18 13.22
CA MET A 72 14.98 -33.12 14.69
C MET A 72 13.75 -33.82 15.27
N GLY A 73 12.58 -33.63 14.66
CA GLY A 73 11.37 -34.37 15.01
C GLY A 73 11.53 -35.88 14.82
N ALA A 74 12.14 -36.31 13.72
CA ALA A 74 12.42 -37.71 13.44
C ALA A 74 13.41 -38.31 14.47
N LEU A 75 14.41 -37.55 14.91
CA LEU A 75 15.36 -37.97 15.93
C LEU A 75 14.63 -38.27 17.25
N GLY A 76 13.71 -37.39 17.65
CA GLY A 76 12.84 -37.60 18.80
C GLY A 76 11.94 -38.81 18.65
N ALA A 77 11.31 -38.99 17.48
CA ALA A 77 10.47 -40.15 17.20
C ALA A 77 11.26 -41.47 17.30
N LEU A 78 12.42 -41.55 16.65
CA LEU A 78 13.24 -42.76 16.63
C LEU A 78 13.80 -43.13 18.00
N SER A 79 13.96 -42.15 18.91
CA SER A 79 14.43 -42.42 20.28
C SER A 79 13.51 -43.37 21.07
N ILE A 80 12.24 -43.49 20.64
CA ILE A 80 11.23 -44.37 21.25
C ILE A 80 10.63 -45.38 20.27
N THR A 81 10.31 -45.02 19.03
CA THR A 81 9.57 -45.91 18.11
C THR A 81 10.40 -47.09 17.63
N THR A 82 11.73 -46.95 17.58
CA THR A 82 12.63 -48.03 17.21
C THR A 82 12.56 -49.20 18.19
N GLU A 83 12.39 -48.94 19.49
CA GLU A 83 12.26 -49.99 20.52
C GLU A 83 10.94 -50.74 20.39
N TYR A 84 9.88 -50.06 19.96
CA TYR A 84 8.61 -50.72 19.63
C TYR A 84 8.75 -51.56 18.37
N GLY A 85 9.41 -51.04 17.33
CA GLY A 85 9.62 -51.73 16.06
C GLY A 85 10.49 -52.99 16.18
N THR A 86 11.51 -52.98 17.04
CA THR A 86 12.40 -54.14 17.25
C THR A 86 11.97 -55.06 18.41
N GLY A 87 10.91 -54.72 19.14
CA GLY A 87 10.47 -55.46 20.33
C GLY A 87 11.35 -55.26 21.57
N HIS A 88 12.43 -54.48 21.48
CA HIS A 88 13.34 -54.17 22.59
C HIS A 88 12.70 -53.28 23.67
N ILE A 89 11.50 -52.75 23.44
CA ILE A 89 10.77 -51.99 24.47
C ILE A 89 10.54 -52.82 25.75
N ASN A 90 10.40 -54.15 25.62
CA ASN A 90 10.24 -55.03 26.78
C ASN A 90 11.52 -55.09 27.62
N THR A 91 12.69 -55.24 26.99
CA THR A 91 13.98 -55.28 27.71
C THR A 91 14.30 -53.93 28.35
N SER A 92 14.03 -52.82 27.66
CA SER A 92 14.18 -51.47 28.23
C SER A 92 13.29 -51.26 29.46
N LEU A 93 12.04 -51.75 29.43
CA LEU A 93 11.11 -51.66 30.56
C LEU A 93 11.41 -52.67 31.67
N THR A 94 12.07 -53.79 31.40
CA THR A 94 12.60 -54.67 32.46
C THR A 94 13.74 -54.00 33.21
N ALA A 95 14.64 -53.31 32.49
CA ALA A 95 15.74 -52.57 33.09
C ALA A 95 15.30 -51.30 33.83
N VAL A 96 14.28 -50.60 33.31
CA VAL A 96 13.67 -49.41 33.93
C VAL A 96 12.14 -49.62 34.05
N PRO A 97 11.67 -50.30 35.11
CA PRO A 97 10.25 -50.67 35.28
C PRO A 97 9.30 -49.46 35.32
N ALA A 98 9.78 -48.34 35.84
CA ALA A 98 9.02 -47.10 35.89
C ALA A 98 8.99 -46.43 34.51
N ARG A 99 7.91 -46.65 33.75
CA ARG A 99 7.68 -46.05 32.41
C ARG A 99 7.89 -44.53 32.36
N ARG A 100 7.50 -43.83 33.43
CA ARG A 100 7.71 -42.37 33.55
C ARG A 100 9.20 -42.04 33.64
N THR A 101 9.95 -42.76 34.47
CA THR A 101 11.40 -42.61 34.61
C THR A 101 12.11 -42.92 33.29
N PHE A 102 11.67 -43.95 32.58
CA PHE A 102 12.21 -44.32 31.27
C PHE A 102 12.05 -43.20 30.23
N LEU A 103 10.87 -42.61 30.09
CA LEU A 103 10.63 -41.53 29.13
C LEU A 103 11.33 -40.23 29.54
N LEU A 104 11.29 -39.88 30.82
CA LEU A 104 11.98 -38.70 31.34
C LEU A 104 13.50 -38.79 31.17
N ALA A 105 14.08 -40.00 31.20
CA ALA A 105 15.51 -40.20 30.97
C ALA A 105 15.96 -39.90 29.53
N LYS A 106 15.05 -39.97 28.54
CA LYS A 106 15.35 -39.63 27.13
C LYS A 106 15.44 -38.13 26.89
N ILE A 107 14.70 -37.33 27.68
CA ILE A 107 14.57 -35.88 27.49
C ILE A 107 15.93 -35.16 27.57
N PRO A 108 16.77 -35.33 28.62
CA PRO A 108 18.04 -34.61 28.71
C PRO A 108 18.99 -34.90 27.55
N VAL A 109 19.07 -36.17 27.12
CA VAL A 109 19.91 -36.59 25.99
C VAL A 109 19.41 -35.95 24.70
N LEU A 110 18.10 -36.02 24.44
CA LEU A 110 17.51 -35.48 23.23
C LEU A 110 17.64 -33.96 23.17
N VAL A 111 17.37 -33.25 24.27
CA VAL A 111 17.50 -31.79 24.37
C VAL A 111 18.95 -31.35 24.14
N ALA A 112 19.91 -31.99 24.79
CA ALA A 112 21.32 -31.63 24.64
C ALA A 112 21.81 -31.82 23.20
N VAL A 113 21.49 -32.95 22.57
CA VAL A 113 21.94 -33.23 21.19
C VAL A 113 21.24 -32.32 20.19
N SER A 114 19.92 -32.17 20.27
CA SER A 114 19.15 -31.36 19.33
C SER A 114 19.46 -29.86 19.45
N LEU A 115 19.82 -29.37 20.64
CA LEU A 115 20.26 -27.98 20.81
C LEU A 115 21.59 -27.74 20.09
N VAL A 116 22.59 -28.59 20.34
CA VAL A 116 23.91 -28.45 19.70
C VAL A 116 23.81 -28.64 18.19
N ALA A 117 23.17 -29.71 17.75
CA ALA A 117 22.99 -30.00 16.32
C ALA A 117 22.13 -28.93 15.63
N GLY A 118 21.10 -28.41 16.31
CA GLY A 118 20.25 -27.34 15.83
C GLY A 118 21.00 -26.04 15.59
N GLN A 119 21.82 -25.61 16.56
CA GLN A 119 22.66 -24.42 16.40
C GLN A 119 23.67 -24.59 15.25
N VAL A 120 24.40 -25.71 15.22
CA VAL A 120 25.37 -25.99 14.15
C VAL A 120 24.69 -25.95 12.78
N LEU A 121 23.48 -26.50 12.68
CA LEU A 121 22.74 -26.56 11.42
C LEU A 121 22.24 -25.19 10.97
N VAL A 122 21.68 -24.39 11.87
CA VAL A 122 21.17 -23.04 11.56
C VAL A 122 22.30 -22.11 11.12
N PHE A 123 23.42 -22.09 11.86
CA PHE A 123 24.60 -21.32 11.43
C PHE A 123 25.22 -21.87 10.15
N GLY A 124 25.17 -23.19 9.93
CA GLY A 124 25.60 -23.80 8.67
C GLY A 124 24.76 -23.36 7.47
N MET A 125 23.43 -23.33 7.62
CA MET A 125 22.49 -22.85 6.58
C MET A 125 22.72 -21.37 6.27
N TYR A 126 22.86 -20.53 7.30
CA TYR A 126 23.18 -19.12 7.17
C TYR A 126 24.52 -18.92 6.43
N ALA A 127 25.59 -19.56 6.92
CA ALA A 127 26.92 -19.41 6.34
C ALA A 127 26.99 -19.88 4.89
N ALA A 128 26.31 -20.98 4.55
CA ALA A 128 26.24 -21.47 3.17
C ALA A 128 25.48 -20.52 2.26
N THR A 129 24.37 -19.92 2.73
CA THR A 129 23.61 -18.93 1.97
C THR A 129 24.42 -17.68 1.72
N MET A 130 25.05 -17.12 2.77
CA MET A 130 25.88 -15.91 2.64
C MET A 130 27.13 -16.16 1.79
N ALA A 131 27.72 -17.35 1.85
CA ALA A 131 28.85 -17.71 0.98
C ALA A 131 28.44 -17.76 -0.51
N VAL A 132 27.20 -18.16 -0.81
CA VAL A 132 26.68 -18.21 -2.18
C VAL A 132 26.27 -16.82 -2.68
N LEU A 133 25.71 -15.98 -1.82
CA LEU A 133 25.39 -14.59 -2.15
C LEU A 133 26.67 -13.75 -2.38
N GLY A 134 27.69 -13.96 -1.55
CA GLY A 134 28.92 -13.18 -1.58
C GLY A 134 28.65 -11.70 -1.35
N THR A 135 29.31 -10.83 -2.13
CA THR A 135 29.12 -9.37 -2.03
C THR A 135 27.73 -8.89 -2.44
N ARG A 136 26.89 -9.75 -3.01
CA ARG A 136 25.52 -9.40 -3.38
C ARG A 136 24.60 -9.28 -2.18
N ALA A 137 24.95 -9.94 -1.07
CA ALA A 137 24.15 -9.88 0.16
C ALA A 137 23.87 -8.43 0.56
N ASP A 138 24.87 -7.54 0.48
CA ASP A 138 24.76 -6.12 0.84
C ASP A 138 23.97 -5.26 -0.18
N THR A 139 23.40 -5.85 -1.23
CA THR A 139 22.68 -5.07 -2.25
C THR A 139 21.28 -4.72 -1.75
N VAL A 140 21.00 -3.41 -1.69
CA VAL A 140 19.71 -2.88 -1.25
C VAL A 140 18.65 -3.01 -2.36
N LEU A 141 17.54 -3.63 -2.02
CA LEU A 141 16.36 -3.89 -2.85
C LEU A 141 15.38 -2.69 -2.81
N LEU A 142 14.29 -2.73 -3.60
CA LEU A 142 13.32 -1.62 -3.71
C LEU A 142 12.51 -1.37 -2.44
N ASP A 143 12.37 -2.37 -1.59
CA ASP A 143 11.73 -2.30 -0.28
C ASP A 143 12.66 -1.77 0.83
N GLY A 144 13.94 -1.55 0.52
CA GLY A 144 14.96 -1.05 1.44
C GLY A 144 15.73 -2.14 2.19
N GLU A 145 15.37 -3.42 2.00
CA GLU A 145 16.07 -4.57 2.59
C GLU A 145 17.29 -4.98 1.75
N THR A 146 18.25 -5.65 2.38
CA THR A 146 19.40 -6.26 1.69
C THR A 146 19.02 -7.61 1.08
N LEU A 147 19.66 -8.02 -0.02
CA LEU A 147 19.41 -9.33 -0.64
C LEU A 147 19.72 -10.50 0.32
N GLY A 148 20.67 -10.31 1.24
CA GLY A 148 20.91 -11.19 2.37
C GLY A 148 21.25 -10.41 3.64
N ALA A 149 20.87 -10.95 4.79
CA ALA A 149 21.00 -10.26 6.08
C ALA A 149 22.34 -10.55 6.76
N SER A 150 23.12 -9.52 7.06
CA SER A 150 24.39 -9.65 7.78
C SER A 150 24.17 -9.97 9.27
N LEU A 151 25.09 -10.69 9.90
CA LEU A 151 25.09 -10.92 11.37
C LEU A 151 25.16 -9.60 12.18
N SER A 152 25.66 -8.52 11.58
CA SER A 152 25.72 -7.21 12.20
C SER A 152 24.39 -6.47 12.22
N GLU A 153 23.41 -6.91 11.42
CA GLU A 153 22.09 -6.30 11.38
C GLU A 153 21.32 -6.60 12.69
N PRO A 154 20.56 -5.62 13.21
CA PRO A 154 19.77 -5.81 14.42
C PRO A 154 18.82 -7.00 14.28
N GLY A 155 18.87 -7.94 15.23
CA GLY A 155 17.93 -9.06 15.31
C GLY A 155 18.34 -10.34 14.57
N VAL A 156 19.25 -10.29 13.58
CA VAL A 156 19.65 -11.47 12.79
C VAL A 156 20.31 -12.54 13.66
N LEU A 157 21.34 -12.16 14.43
CA LEU A 157 22.04 -13.09 15.33
C LEU A 157 21.09 -13.69 16.37
N ALA A 158 20.20 -12.87 16.94
CA ALA A 158 19.19 -13.33 17.89
C ALA A 158 18.21 -14.32 17.22
N GLY A 159 17.80 -14.05 15.97
CA GLY A 159 16.97 -14.92 15.16
C GLY A 159 17.60 -16.28 14.90
N LEU A 160 18.88 -16.32 14.53
CA LEU A 160 19.61 -17.58 14.33
C LEU A 160 19.70 -18.37 15.64
N LEU A 161 20.04 -17.72 16.76
CA LEU A 161 20.15 -18.36 18.06
C LEU A 161 18.80 -18.92 18.55
N ILE A 162 17.72 -18.15 18.39
CA ILE A 162 16.36 -18.55 18.76
C ILE A 162 15.89 -19.71 17.88
N THR A 163 16.15 -19.66 16.58
CA THR A 163 15.82 -20.73 15.64
C THR A 163 16.59 -22.01 15.92
N GLY A 164 17.87 -21.92 16.28
CA GLY A 164 18.62 -23.09 16.75
C GLY A 164 18.08 -23.63 18.08
N ALA A 165 17.67 -22.74 18.98
CA ALA A 165 17.11 -23.10 20.29
C ALA A 165 15.69 -23.68 20.24
N SER A 166 14.99 -23.57 19.11
CA SER A 166 13.65 -24.18 18.92
C SER A 166 13.73 -25.70 18.64
N MET A 167 14.86 -26.19 18.13
CA MET A 167 15.05 -27.57 17.69
C MET A 167 14.79 -28.64 18.78
N PRO A 168 15.15 -28.42 20.06
CA PRO A 168 14.74 -29.30 21.15
C PRO A 168 13.24 -29.46 21.32
N LEU A 169 12.46 -28.39 21.14
CA LEU A 169 11.00 -28.46 21.26
C LEU A 169 10.41 -29.33 20.16
N VAL A 170 10.90 -29.20 18.93
CA VAL A 170 10.49 -30.05 17.80
C VAL A 170 10.92 -31.50 18.00
N ALA A 171 12.11 -31.75 18.54
CA ALA A 171 12.55 -33.10 18.89
C ALA A 171 11.66 -33.72 19.98
N LEU A 172 11.31 -32.97 21.03
CA LEU A 172 10.41 -33.44 22.08
C LEU A 172 8.99 -33.70 21.58
N MET A 173 8.50 -32.89 20.63
CA MET A 173 7.24 -33.16 19.93
C MET A 173 7.30 -34.51 19.21
N GLY A 174 8.40 -34.81 18.51
CA GLY A 174 8.64 -36.12 17.89
C GLY A 174 8.65 -37.28 18.88
N LEU A 175 9.30 -37.12 20.04
CA LEU A 175 9.29 -38.10 21.13
C LEU A 175 7.86 -38.35 21.67
N GLY A 176 7.08 -37.29 21.86
CA GLY A 176 5.69 -37.36 22.32
C GLY A 176 4.80 -38.11 21.33
N LEU A 177 4.81 -37.69 20.06
CA LEU A 177 4.07 -38.37 18.99
C LEU A 177 4.52 -39.82 18.81
N GLY A 178 5.82 -40.10 18.88
CA GLY A 178 6.39 -41.45 18.81
C GLY A 178 5.88 -42.35 19.94
N THR A 179 5.79 -41.82 21.14
CA THR A 179 5.30 -42.55 22.32
C THR A 179 3.80 -42.84 22.23
N ALA A 180 3.02 -41.89 21.70
CA ALA A 180 1.58 -42.03 21.52
C ALA A 180 1.23 -43.01 20.39
N ILE A 181 1.85 -42.85 19.22
CA ILE A 181 1.53 -43.62 18.00
C ILE A 181 2.17 -45.02 18.02
N ARG A 182 3.37 -45.16 18.60
CA ARG A 182 4.14 -46.41 18.68
C ARG A 182 4.46 -47.05 17.32
N SER A 183 4.47 -46.24 16.25
CA SER A 183 4.85 -46.66 14.91
C SER A 183 5.76 -45.61 14.29
N THR A 184 6.96 -46.01 13.88
CA THR A 184 7.91 -45.11 13.23
C THR A 184 7.30 -44.48 11.98
N ALA A 185 6.69 -45.28 11.10
CA ALA A 185 6.09 -44.78 9.87
C ALA A 185 4.94 -43.80 10.17
N GLY A 186 4.06 -44.13 11.11
CA GLY A 186 2.93 -43.27 11.48
C GLY A 186 3.38 -41.93 12.08
N THR A 187 4.41 -41.95 12.93
CA THR A 187 4.97 -40.73 13.52
C THR A 187 5.68 -39.86 12.49
N LEU A 188 6.45 -40.46 11.57
CA LEU A 188 7.11 -39.70 10.50
C LEU A 188 6.11 -39.05 9.55
N VAL A 189 5.02 -39.75 9.18
CA VAL A 189 3.95 -39.17 8.36
C VAL A 189 3.28 -38.00 9.09
N ALA A 190 2.96 -38.14 10.38
CA ALA A 190 2.39 -37.05 11.17
C ALA A 190 3.31 -35.83 11.23
N LEU A 191 4.62 -36.05 11.45
CA LEU A 191 5.61 -34.98 11.43
C LEU A 191 5.73 -34.32 10.06
N MET A 192 5.72 -35.09 8.96
CA MET A 192 5.74 -34.53 7.60
C MET A 192 4.49 -33.68 7.32
N VAL A 193 3.31 -34.12 7.75
CA VAL A 193 2.08 -33.34 7.59
C VAL A 193 2.20 -32.00 8.32
N VAL A 194 2.61 -32.03 9.58
CA VAL A 194 2.66 -30.81 10.41
C VAL A 194 3.79 -29.87 10.01
N LEU A 195 4.98 -30.40 9.71
CA LEU A 195 6.19 -29.60 9.50
C LEU A 195 6.45 -29.24 8.04
N LEU A 196 5.91 -29.99 7.07
CA LEU A 196 6.13 -29.75 5.64
C LEU A 196 4.83 -29.44 4.89
N ILE A 197 3.81 -30.29 5.00
CA ILE A 197 2.62 -30.20 4.16
C ILE A 197 1.74 -29.01 4.57
N LEU A 198 1.47 -28.81 5.86
CA LEU A 198 0.66 -27.68 6.34
C LEU A 198 1.26 -26.31 5.99
N PRO A 199 2.56 -26.06 6.17
CA PRO A 199 3.18 -24.81 5.71
C PRO A 199 3.00 -24.55 4.22
N VAL A 200 3.19 -25.57 3.38
CA VAL A 200 3.00 -25.43 1.93
C VAL A 200 1.53 -25.22 1.59
N ALA A 201 0.62 -25.95 2.22
CA ALA A 201 -0.82 -25.78 2.02
C ALA A 201 -1.29 -24.37 2.43
N ALA A 202 -0.75 -23.81 3.52
CA ALA A 202 -1.05 -22.45 3.96
C ALA A 202 -0.67 -21.41 2.89
N GLN A 203 0.42 -21.63 2.13
CA GLN A 203 0.82 -20.74 1.04
C GLN A 203 -0.14 -20.79 -0.17
N THR A 204 -0.89 -21.89 -0.34
CA THR A 204 -1.91 -22.02 -1.40
C THR A 204 -3.25 -21.38 -1.04
N LEU A 205 -3.46 -21.01 0.23
CA LEU A 205 -4.70 -20.39 0.67
C LEU A 205 -4.74 -18.89 0.32
N PRO A 206 -5.91 -18.33 0.00
CA PRO A 206 -6.06 -16.90 -0.25
C PRO A 206 -5.61 -16.06 0.95
N ARG A 207 -5.00 -14.90 0.73
CA ARG A 207 -4.75 -13.92 1.79
C ARG A 207 -6.07 -13.26 2.23
N PRO A 208 -6.28 -12.97 3.53
CA PRO A 208 -5.29 -13.03 4.62
C PRO A 208 -5.15 -14.42 5.27
N LEU A 209 -6.01 -15.37 4.95
CA LEU A 209 -6.11 -16.66 5.62
C LEU A 209 -4.80 -17.46 5.55
N GLY A 210 -4.18 -17.54 4.38
CA GLY A 210 -2.90 -18.25 4.21
C GLY A 210 -1.76 -17.66 5.05
N TYR A 211 -1.69 -16.32 5.15
CA TYR A 211 -0.72 -15.62 5.98
C TYR A 211 -0.98 -15.84 7.48
N GLN A 212 -2.24 -15.70 7.90
CA GLN A 212 -2.64 -15.92 9.30
C GLN A 212 -2.36 -17.36 9.73
N ILE A 213 -2.77 -18.35 8.94
CA ILE A 213 -2.50 -19.76 9.25
C ILE A 213 -1.00 -20.02 9.25
N GLY A 214 -0.27 -19.54 8.24
CA GLY A 214 1.17 -19.70 8.11
C GLY A 214 1.94 -19.21 9.35
N ALA A 215 1.56 -18.04 9.88
CA ALA A 215 2.17 -17.46 11.07
C ALA A 215 2.00 -18.30 12.35
N HIS A 216 0.99 -19.17 12.44
CA HIS A 216 0.78 -20.03 13.62
C HIS A 216 1.42 -21.42 13.50
N LEU A 217 2.07 -21.72 12.36
CA LEU A 217 2.74 -23.00 12.11
C LEU A 217 4.16 -22.99 12.68
N ILE A 218 4.61 -24.16 13.14
CA ILE A 218 5.88 -24.36 13.86
C ILE A 218 7.08 -23.73 13.16
N GLY A 219 7.14 -23.80 11.83
CA GLY A 219 8.25 -23.24 11.05
C GLY A 219 8.38 -21.72 11.12
N ALA A 220 7.28 -20.99 11.36
CA ALA A 220 7.25 -19.53 11.38
C ALA A 220 7.40 -18.93 12.79
N LEU A 221 7.26 -19.74 13.85
CA LEU A 221 7.29 -19.26 15.24
C LEU A 221 8.66 -18.76 15.69
N PRO A 222 9.80 -19.41 15.36
CA PRO A 222 11.11 -18.93 15.78
C PRO A 222 11.44 -17.53 15.24
N GLY A 223 11.06 -17.23 13.99
CA GLY A 223 11.24 -15.89 13.42
C GLY A 223 10.46 -14.83 14.19
N GLN A 224 9.21 -15.13 14.56
CA GLN A 224 8.34 -14.22 15.34
C GLN A 224 8.76 -14.08 16.82
N MET A 225 9.62 -14.98 17.32
CA MET A 225 10.24 -14.82 18.65
C MET A 225 11.42 -13.85 18.62
N ALA A 226 12.03 -13.64 17.46
CA ALA A 226 13.22 -12.82 17.28
C ALA A 226 12.92 -11.42 16.73
N ALA A 227 11.82 -11.27 16.00
CA ALA A 227 11.36 -10.03 15.39
C ALA A 227 9.84 -9.89 15.52
N ASP A 228 9.34 -8.66 15.41
CA ASP A 228 7.90 -8.39 15.49
C ASP A 228 7.15 -9.02 14.29
N GLY A 229 6.11 -9.79 14.59
CA GLY A 229 5.27 -10.45 13.60
C GLY A 229 3.80 -10.48 14.01
N LEU A 230 3.01 -11.38 13.41
CA LEU A 230 1.58 -11.50 13.73
C LEU A 230 1.36 -11.89 15.21
N LEU A 231 2.24 -12.75 15.73
CA LEU A 231 2.34 -13.08 17.15
C LEU A 231 3.47 -12.26 17.77
N GLY A 232 3.22 -11.67 18.95
CA GLY A 232 4.31 -11.08 19.74
C GLY A 232 5.30 -12.17 20.21
N PRO A 233 6.57 -11.84 20.52
CA PRO A 233 7.61 -12.82 20.82
C PRO A 233 7.25 -13.84 21.90
N ILE A 234 6.59 -13.39 22.97
CA ILE A 234 6.13 -14.25 24.06
C ILE A 234 5.02 -15.20 23.58
N ALA A 235 4.09 -14.72 22.77
CA ALA A 235 2.99 -15.53 22.25
C ALA A 235 3.49 -16.61 21.27
N ALA A 236 4.45 -16.26 20.41
CA ALA A 236 5.10 -17.21 19.50
C ALA A 236 5.83 -18.32 20.28
N GLY A 237 6.61 -17.94 21.30
CA GLY A 237 7.29 -18.89 22.18
C GLY A 237 6.32 -19.78 22.96
N ALA A 238 5.25 -19.20 23.49
CA ALA A 238 4.21 -19.94 24.20
C ALA A 238 3.49 -20.95 23.29
N LEU A 239 3.19 -20.57 22.04
CA LEU A 239 2.54 -21.45 21.07
C LEU A 239 3.45 -22.62 20.67
N LEU A 240 4.74 -22.37 20.45
CA LEU A 240 5.72 -23.42 20.16
C LEU A 240 5.86 -24.41 21.32
N ALA A 241 5.90 -23.89 22.56
CA ALA A 241 5.87 -24.72 23.75
C ALA A 241 4.56 -25.52 23.86
N ALA A 242 3.42 -24.92 23.51
CA ALA A 242 2.11 -25.57 23.55
C ALA A 242 2.02 -26.78 22.60
N TYR A 243 2.55 -26.69 21.37
CA TYR A 243 2.65 -27.85 20.46
C TYR A 243 3.42 -29.02 21.10
N THR A 244 4.52 -28.71 21.77
CA THR A 244 5.36 -29.70 22.45
C THR A 244 4.63 -30.33 23.64
N VAL A 245 4.03 -29.49 24.49
CA VAL A 245 3.25 -29.93 25.65
C VAL A 245 2.08 -30.81 25.22
N ALA A 246 1.37 -30.45 24.15
CA ALA A 246 0.27 -31.24 23.61
C ALA A 246 0.73 -32.64 23.17
N ALA A 247 1.85 -32.74 22.45
CA ALA A 247 2.41 -34.03 22.03
C ALA A 247 2.85 -34.89 23.23
N LEU A 248 3.46 -34.28 24.25
CA LEU A 248 3.86 -34.98 25.48
C LEU A 248 2.66 -35.39 26.34
N ALA A 249 1.60 -34.58 26.38
CA ALA A 249 0.36 -34.91 27.07
C ALA A 249 -0.37 -36.08 26.40
N ALA A 250 -0.41 -36.11 25.06
CA ALA A 250 -0.92 -37.25 24.29
C ALA A 250 -0.14 -38.55 24.61
N ALA A 251 1.19 -38.45 24.74
CA ALA A 251 2.02 -39.57 25.19
C ALA A 251 1.66 -40.03 26.61
N ALA A 252 1.52 -39.10 27.56
CA ALA A 252 1.16 -39.41 28.94
C ALA A 252 -0.22 -40.11 29.03
N ALA A 253 -1.22 -39.61 28.29
CA ALA A 253 -2.54 -40.22 28.20
C ALA A 253 -2.48 -41.63 27.59
N ALA A 254 -1.72 -41.82 26.51
CA ALA A 254 -1.55 -43.13 25.86
C ALA A 254 -0.85 -44.17 26.77
N ILE A 255 -0.08 -43.72 27.76
CA ILE A 255 0.54 -44.59 28.77
C ILE A 255 -0.45 -44.92 29.90
N ALA A 256 -1.24 -43.95 30.34
CA ALA A 256 -2.21 -44.11 31.43
C ALA A 256 -3.42 -44.99 31.06
N LEU A 257 -3.91 -44.89 29.82
CA LEU A 257 -5.16 -45.55 29.38
C LEU A 257 -5.03 -47.05 29.04
N ARG A 258 -3.92 -47.71 29.40
CA ARG A 258 -3.58 -49.10 29.01
C ARG A 258 -4.40 -50.21 29.72
N GLY A 259 -5.65 -49.93 30.11
CA GLY A 259 -6.63 -50.91 30.58
C GLY A 259 -7.83 -51.13 29.64
N HIS A 260 -8.09 -50.21 28.70
CA HIS A 260 -9.22 -50.31 27.78
C HIS A 260 -8.75 -50.30 26.32
N ARG A 261 -9.21 -51.29 25.52
CA ARG A 261 -8.95 -51.41 24.09
C ARG A 261 -9.60 -50.26 23.32
N LEU A 262 -8.93 -49.13 23.21
CA LEU A 262 -9.30 -48.07 22.27
C LEU A 262 -8.61 -48.32 20.93
N ARG A 263 -9.41 -48.41 19.86
CA ARG A 263 -8.95 -48.60 18.47
C ARG A 263 -8.03 -47.43 18.08
N PRO A 264 -6.84 -47.69 17.49
CA PRO A 264 -5.80 -46.69 17.23
C PRO A 264 -6.18 -45.58 16.23
N LEU A 265 -7.35 -45.68 15.59
CA LEU A 265 -7.86 -44.70 14.63
C LEU A 265 -8.52 -43.47 15.29
N LEU A 266 -8.99 -43.55 16.54
CA LEU A 266 -9.72 -42.43 17.19
C LEU A 266 -8.81 -41.48 17.96
N ALA A 267 -7.63 -41.92 18.41
CA ALA A 267 -6.67 -41.08 19.11
C ALA A 267 -5.86 -40.18 18.15
N GLY A 268 -5.67 -40.61 16.90
CA GLY A 268 -5.02 -39.81 15.85
C GLY A 268 -5.86 -38.63 15.39
N SER A 269 -7.19 -38.80 15.29
CA SER A 269 -8.10 -37.76 14.83
C SER A 269 -8.50 -36.77 15.94
N ALA A 270 -8.60 -37.21 17.20
CA ALA A 270 -8.98 -36.33 18.31
C ALA A 270 -7.86 -35.34 18.69
N ALA A 271 -6.59 -35.71 18.53
CA ALA A 271 -5.46 -34.82 18.83
C ALA A 271 -5.28 -33.72 17.75
N THR A 272 -5.64 -33.99 16.49
CA THR A 272 -5.60 -32.97 15.42
C THR A 272 -6.82 -32.05 15.44
N ILE A 273 -7.99 -32.54 15.89
CA ILE A 273 -9.23 -31.77 15.95
C ILE A 273 -9.30 -30.88 17.22
N LEU A 274 -8.69 -31.29 18.35
CA LEU A 274 -8.66 -30.46 19.55
C LEU A 274 -7.65 -29.28 19.51
N LEU A 275 -6.70 -29.25 18.55
CA LEU A 275 -5.77 -28.12 18.42
C LEU A 275 -6.30 -26.95 17.58
N VAL A 276 -7.42 -27.11 16.86
CA VAL A 276 -8.07 -26.01 16.12
C VAL A 276 -9.13 -25.30 16.98
N ALA A 277 -9.58 -25.90 18.09
CA ALA A 277 -10.77 -25.44 18.82
C ALA A 277 -10.50 -24.80 20.21
N ALA A 278 -9.25 -24.73 20.70
CA ALA A 278 -8.97 -24.36 22.10
C ALA A 278 -7.88 -23.31 22.34
N ALA A 279 -7.52 -22.50 21.34
CA ALA A 279 -7.07 -21.14 21.64
C ALA A 279 -8.33 -20.29 21.66
N PRO A 280 -8.58 -19.43 22.68
CA PRO A 280 -9.49 -18.34 22.45
C PRO A 280 -8.90 -17.60 21.25
N VAL A 281 -9.61 -17.62 20.14
CA VAL A 281 -9.45 -16.63 19.09
C VAL A 281 -9.89 -15.32 19.75
N SER A 282 -9.04 -14.77 20.62
CA SER A 282 -8.85 -13.35 20.62
C SER A 282 -8.17 -13.09 19.30
N ALA A 283 -9.00 -12.99 18.26
CA ALA A 283 -8.69 -12.06 17.18
C ALA A 283 -8.15 -10.83 17.90
N ALA A 284 -6.90 -10.46 17.63
CA ALA A 284 -6.47 -9.11 17.92
C ALA A 284 -7.62 -8.23 17.47
N ALA A 285 -8.23 -7.49 18.41
CA ALA A 285 -9.43 -6.74 18.14
C ALA A 285 -9.12 -5.87 16.93
N THR A 286 -9.60 -6.31 15.76
CA THR A 286 -9.89 -5.40 14.67
C THR A 286 -10.79 -4.36 15.32
N PRO A 287 -10.44 -3.07 15.28
CA PRO A 287 -11.32 -2.05 15.82
C PRO A 287 -12.71 -2.36 15.31
N ASP A 288 -13.67 -2.43 16.23
CA ASP A 288 -15.07 -2.81 16.02
C ASP A 288 -15.53 -2.29 14.64
N SER A 289 -15.46 -3.15 13.62
CA SER A 289 -15.47 -2.73 12.20
C SER A 289 -16.83 -2.96 11.56
N THR A 290 -17.86 -3.23 12.36
CA THR A 290 -19.23 -3.22 11.88
C THR A 290 -19.66 -1.77 11.66
N LEU A 291 -19.72 -1.37 10.39
CA LEU A 291 -20.28 -0.08 9.99
C LEU A 291 -21.77 -0.04 10.39
N THR A 292 -22.11 0.89 11.27
CA THR A 292 -23.50 1.13 11.66
C THR A 292 -24.07 2.25 10.82
N TRP A 293 -24.79 1.88 9.78
CA TRP A 293 -25.45 2.82 8.88
C TRP A 293 -26.70 3.43 9.50
N LYS A 294 -26.84 4.75 9.39
CA LYS A 294 -28.02 5.51 9.83
C LYS A 294 -28.50 6.42 8.70
N PRO A 295 -29.80 6.70 8.60
CA PRO A 295 -30.29 7.71 7.66
C PRO A 295 -29.66 9.08 7.93
N CYS A 296 -29.25 9.77 6.87
CA CYS A 296 -28.80 11.17 6.87
C CYS A 296 -29.26 11.81 5.55
N ASP A 297 -30.12 12.81 5.62
CA ASP A 297 -30.74 13.42 4.43
C ASP A 297 -31.32 12.35 3.48
N ASN A 298 -30.84 12.31 2.22
CA ASN A 298 -31.23 11.32 1.21
C ASN A 298 -30.25 10.14 1.07
N MET A 299 -29.39 9.93 2.08
CA MET A 299 -28.30 8.96 2.10
C MET A 299 -28.33 8.10 3.38
N LEU A 300 -27.45 7.11 3.43
CA LEU A 300 -27.07 6.44 4.67
C LEU A 300 -25.66 6.89 5.05
N CYS A 301 -25.47 7.32 6.29
CA CYS A 301 -24.18 7.71 6.82
C CYS A 301 -23.66 6.69 7.82
N SER A 302 -22.34 6.57 7.88
CA SER A 302 -21.62 5.78 8.87
C SER A 302 -20.30 6.48 9.16
N GLN A 303 -19.48 5.86 10.00
CA GLN A 303 -18.12 6.32 10.26
C GLN A 303 -17.23 5.12 10.52
N ILE A 304 -15.95 5.25 10.16
CA ILE A 304 -14.95 4.21 10.40
C ILE A 304 -13.80 4.79 11.23
N ARG A 305 -13.30 4.00 12.19
CA ARG A 305 -12.10 4.34 12.95
C ARG A 305 -10.89 3.67 12.30
N VAL A 306 -9.89 4.46 11.94
CA VAL A 306 -8.64 4.01 11.29
C VAL A 306 -7.44 4.54 12.06
N PRO A 307 -6.29 3.84 12.06
CA PRO A 307 -5.08 4.37 12.66
C PRO A 307 -4.59 5.59 11.87
N VAL A 308 -3.96 6.52 12.59
CA VAL A 308 -3.27 7.66 11.98
C VAL A 308 -2.08 7.15 11.19
N ASP A 309 -1.20 6.39 11.84
CA ASP A 309 -0.10 5.66 11.21
C ASP A 309 -0.48 4.19 10.96
N TRP A 310 -0.49 3.79 9.69
CA TRP A 310 -0.75 2.40 9.31
C TRP A 310 0.39 1.43 9.62
N ALA A 311 1.59 1.92 9.95
CA ALA A 311 2.67 1.11 10.53
C ALA A 311 2.43 0.80 12.02
N GLU A 312 1.61 1.61 12.71
CA GLU A 312 1.21 1.43 14.11
C GLU A 312 -0.31 1.19 14.23
N PRO A 313 -0.84 0.02 13.81
CA PRO A 313 -2.28 -0.22 13.73
C PRO A 313 -3.01 -0.24 15.09
N ARG A 314 -2.28 -0.26 16.21
CA ARG A 314 -2.81 -0.13 17.58
C ARG A 314 -2.51 1.24 18.21
N GLY A 315 -1.95 2.17 17.44
CA GLY A 315 -1.62 3.53 17.85
C GLY A 315 -2.84 4.45 17.87
N ARG A 316 -2.60 5.76 17.73
CA ARG A 316 -3.67 6.75 17.70
C ARG A 316 -4.57 6.55 16.49
N THR A 317 -5.86 6.80 16.65
CA THR A 317 -6.86 6.64 15.60
C THR A 317 -7.59 7.93 15.29
N ILE A 318 -8.03 8.08 14.04
CA ILE A 318 -8.99 9.09 13.59
C ILE A 318 -10.30 8.42 13.16
N THR A 319 -11.38 9.19 13.13
CA THR A 319 -12.70 8.73 12.69
C THR A 319 -13.05 9.43 11.38
N LEU A 320 -13.31 8.65 10.33
CA LEU A 320 -13.64 9.15 9.00
C LEU A 320 -15.14 8.98 8.73
N PRO A 321 -15.88 10.06 8.43
CA PRO A 321 -17.27 10.00 7.99
C PRO A 321 -17.41 9.30 6.64
N LEU A 322 -18.45 8.48 6.50
CA LEU A 322 -18.84 7.77 5.28
C LEU A 322 -20.27 8.13 4.91
N ALA A 323 -20.55 8.18 3.61
CA ALA A 323 -21.91 8.25 3.10
C ALA A 323 -22.13 7.22 1.99
N MET A 324 -23.38 6.78 1.87
CA MET A 324 -23.81 5.78 0.91
C MET A 324 -25.15 6.17 0.30
N LEU A 325 -25.20 6.17 -1.04
CA LEU A 325 -26.45 6.10 -1.77
C LEU A 325 -26.79 4.62 -1.96
N PRO A 326 -27.81 4.09 -1.26
CA PRO A 326 -28.09 2.66 -1.28
C PRO A 326 -28.60 2.20 -2.64
N HIS A 327 -28.31 0.94 -2.95
CA HIS A 327 -28.84 0.25 -4.11
C HIS A 327 -30.38 0.26 -4.08
N THR A 328 -31.03 0.40 -5.24
CA THR A 328 -32.50 0.57 -5.30
C THR A 328 -33.28 -0.74 -5.10
N GLY A 329 -32.59 -1.88 -5.16
CA GLY A 329 -33.21 -3.21 -5.11
C GLY A 329 -33.94 -3.63 -6.40
N ARG A 330 -33.95 -2.79 -7.44
CA ARG A 330 -34.65 -3.07 -8.71
C ARG A 330 -34.01 -4.21 -9.51
N ARG A 331 -32.72 -4.47 -9.30
CA ARG A 331 -31.94 -5.54 -9.95
C ARG A 331 -30.98 -6.17 -8.94
N HIS A 332 -30.37 -7.28 -9.33
CA HIS A 332 -29.36 -7.95 -8.51
C HIS A 332 -28.14 -7.05 -8.28
N ARG A 333 -27.80 -6.86 -7.01
CA ARG A 333 -26.66 -6.08 -6.53
C ARG A 333 -25.34 -6.77 -6.92
N ILE A 334 -24.46 -6.03 -7.58
CA ILE A 334 -23.12 -6.47 -7.98
C ILE A 334 -22.11 -6.25 -6.84
N GLY A 335 -22.19 -5.12 -6.14
CA GLY A 335 -21.25 -4.75 -5.08
C GLY A 335 -21.29 -3.27 -4.75
N VAL A 336 -20.14 -2.72 -4.37
CA VAL A 336 -19.95 -1.29 -4.06
C VAL A 336 -19.20 -0.58 -5.19
N LEU A 337 -19.74 0.56 -5.61
CA LEU A 337 -19.03 1.60 -6.36
C LEU A 337 -18.47 2.60 -5.35
N PHE A 338 -17.17 2.55 -5.10
CA PHE A 338 -16.49 3.48 -4.22
C PHE A 338 -16.04 4.71 -5.02
N SER A 339 -16.67 5.85 -4.74
CA SER A 339 -16.36 7.15 -5.31
C SER A 339 -15.23 7.78 -4.50
N ILE A 340 -14.03 7.88 -5.08
CA ILE A 340 -12.90 8.56 -4.45
C ILE A 340 -13.00 10.05 -4.83
N PRO A 341 -13.22 10.95 -3.86
CA PRO A 341 -13.36 12.37 -4.15
C PRO A 341 -12.07 12.99 -4.66
N GLY A 342 -12.24 14.10 -5.36
CA GLY A 342 -11.15 14.98 -5.77
C GLY A 342 -10.68 15.90 -4.64
N GLY A 343 -10.02 16.98 -5.03
CA GLY A 343 -9.36 17.91 -4.12
C GLY A 343 -7.87 18.03 -4.45
N PRO A 344 -6.95 17.86 -3.49
CA PRO A 344 -7.06 17.06 -2.27
C PRO A 344 -7.92 17.68 -1.17
N GLY A 345 -8.41 16.83 -0.27
CA GLY A 345 -9.21 17.24 0.88
C GLY A 345 -10.69 17.52 0.59
N GLY A 346 -11.18 17.23 -0.62
CA GLY A 346 -12.59 17.32 -0.98
C GLY A 346 -13.45 16.31 -0.22
N SER A 347 -14.69 16.70 0.11
CA SER A 347 -15.63 15.84 0.83
C SER A 347 -16.43 14.98 -0.13
N GLY A 348 -16.08 13.71 -0.19
CA GLY A 348 -16.82 12.74 -1.00
C GLY A 348 -18.24 12.50 -0.51
N VAL A 349 -18.53 12.78 0.77
CA VAL A 349 -19.88 12.79 1.32
C VAL A 349 -20.72 13.89 0.65
N GLN A 350 -20.19 15.11 0.58
CA GLN A 350 -20.88 16.22 -0.10
C GLN A 350 -20.99 16.00 -1.60
N ASP A 351 -19.99 15.38 -2.23
CA ASP A 351 -20.04 15.05 -3.66
C ASP A 351 -21.17 14.08 -3.98
N LEU A 352 -21.40 13.07 -3.13
CA LEU A 352 -22.53 12.15 -3.30
C LEU A 352 -23.87 12.86 -3.11
N GLU A 353 -23.98 13.75 -2.13
CA GLU A 353 -25.20 14.51 -1.90
C GLU A 353 -25.53 15.41 -3.10
N ARG A 354 -24.55 16.22 -3.54
CA ARG A 354 -24.70 17.19 -4.62
C ARG A 354 -25.01 16.52 -5.96
N HIS A 355 -24.41 15.36 -6.23
CA HIS A 355 -24.50 14.68 -7.53
C HIS A 355 -25.30 13.37 -7.46
N ALA A 356 -26.18 13.20 -6.47
CA ALA A 356 -26.97 11.98 -6.28
C ALA A 356 -27.76 11.57 -7.54
N GLY A 357 -28.20 12.55 -8.34
CA GLY A 357 -28.91 12.36 -9.60
C GLY A 357 -28.08 11.59 -10.64
N SER A 358 -26.80 11.90 -10.78
CA SER A 358 -25.88 11.22 -11.73
C SER A 358 -25.66 9.74 -11.40
N PHE A 359 -25.89 9.35 -10.13
CA PHE A 359 -25.82 7.97 -9.68
C PHE A 359 -27.14 7.20 -9.77
N ALA A 360 -28.25 7.84 -10.18
CA ALA A 360 -29.57 7.21 -10.11
C ALA A 360 -29.64 5.87 -10.85
N GLN A 361 -29.04 5.77 -12.04
CA GLN A 361 -29.04 4.54 -12.83
C GLN A 361 -28.12 3.46 -12.27
N ILE A 362 -26.90 3.82 -11.84
CA ILE A 362 -25.91 2.82 -11.38
C ILE A 362 -26.33 2.17 -10.05
N ARG A 363 -27.14 2.88 -9.25
CA ARG A 363 -27.74 2.39 -8.01
C ARG A 363 -28.69 1.21 -8.19
N ASP A 364 -29.13 0.92 -9.42
CA ASP A 364 -29.85 -0.34 -9.66
C ASP A 364 -28.98 -1.58 -9.43
N ARG A 365 -27.66 -1.44 -9.48
CA ARG A 365 -26.69 -2.53 -9.38
C ARG A 365 -25.66 -2.36 -8.27
N PHE A 366 -25.44 -1.16 -7.77
CA PHE A 366 -24.40 -0.87 -6.78
C PHE A 366 -24.93 -0.05 -5.60
N ASP A 367 -24.36 -0.27 -4.43
CA ASP A 367 -24.28 0.81 -3.43
C ASP A 367 -23.19 1.78 -3.87
N VAL A 368 -23.45 3.08 -3.82
CA VAL A 368 -22.43 4.09 -4.12
C VAL A 368 -21.94 4.66 -2.80
N VAL A 369 -20.67 4.47 -2.48
CA VAL A 369 -20.07 4.82 -1.19
C VAL A 369 -18.94 5.82 -1.40
N SER A 370 -18.82 6.76 -0.48
CA SER A 370 -17.72 7.70 -0.42
C SER A 370 -17.41 8.07 1.04
N LEU A 371 -16.36 8.86 1.25
CA LEU A 371 -15.90 9.31 2.55
C LEU A 371 -15.51 10.78 2.56
N LEU A 372 -15.46 11.36 3.75
CA LEU A 372 -14.62 12.53 4.02
C LEU A 372 -13.22 12.01 4.36
N PRO A 373 -12.21 12.21 3.48
CA PRO A 373 -10.91 11.58 3.63
C PRO A 373 -10.12 12.17 4.80
N ARG A 374 -9.05 11.47 5.22
CA ARG A 374 -8.18 11.91 6.34
C ARG A 374 -7.55 13.28 6.13
N ASN A 375 -7.33 13.68 4.87
CA ASN A 375 -6.85 15.00 4.47
C ASN A 375 -7.98 16.00 4.20
N GLY A 376 -9.22 15.63 4.50
CA GLY A 376 -10.38 16.49 4.37
C GLY A 376 -10.28 17.68 5.30
N ILE A 377 -10.25 18.89 4.74
CA ILE A 377 -10.15 20.12 5.53
C ILE A 377 -11.35 20.28 6.48
N GLU A 378 -12.51 19.74 6.09
CA GLU A 378 -13.75 19.78 6.86
C GLU A 378 -13.79 18.77 8.02
N LEU A 379 -12.80 17.88 8.13
CA LEU A 379 -12.72 16.91 9.23
C LEU A 379 -12.51 17.59 10.59
N GLY A 380 -12.03 18.84 10.58
CA GLY A 380 -11.93 19.70 11.76
C GLY A 380 -10.82 19.29 12.74
N ILE A 381 -9.90 18.41 12.35
CA ILE A 381 -8.75 18.02 13.18
C ILE A 381 -7.65 19.09 13.10
N LEU A 382 -7.42 19.64 11.91
CA LEU A 382 -6.53 20.78 11.70
C LEU A 382 -7.37 22.05 11.50
N ASP A 383 -6.92 23.15 12.08
CA ASP A 383 -7.63 24.43 12.05
C ASP A 383 -7.64 25.04 10.63
N GLN A 384 -8.80 25.53 10.20
CA GLN A 384 -9.00 26.17 8.88
C GLN A 384 -8.11 27.41 8.70
N ASP A 385 -7.80 28.15 9.76
CA ASP A 385 -6.93 29.33 9.70
C ASP A 385 -5.51 28.95 9.32
N CYS A 386 -5.05 27.74 9.69
CA CYS A 386 -3.75 27.24 9.31
C CYS A 386 -3.74 26.73 7.86
N LEU A 387 -4.84 26.11 7.42
CA LEU A 387 -4.97 25.45 6.12
C LEU A 387 -5.30 26.42 4.98
N GLY A 388 -6.05 27.48 5.29
CA GLY A 388 -6.78 28.29 4.32
C GLY A 388 -5.89 29.13 3.40
N THR A 389 -4.77 29.67 3.91
CA THR A 389 -3.82 30.43 3.08
C THR A 389 -2.38 30.36 3.61
N GLY A 390 -1.42 30.46 2.70
CA GLY A 390 0.01 30.56 3.00
C GLY A 390 0.67 31.72 2.25
N PRO A 391 2.01 31.83 2.27
CA PRO A 391 2.71 32.93 1.62
C PRO A 391 2.42 32.98 0.12
N TRP A 392 2.42 34.18 -0.47
CA TRP A 392 2.30 34.31 -1.92
C TRP A 392 3.46 33.62 -2.62
N ILE A 393 3.13 32.86 -3.65
CA ILE A 393 4.16 32.22 -4.47
C ILE A 393 4.71 33.25 -5.42
N THR A 394 6.02 33.48 -5.32
CA THR A 394 6.79 34.23 -6.31
C THR A 394 7.90 33.31 -6.81
N PRO A 395 8.01 33.10 -8.13
CA PRO A 395 9.06 32.27 -8.69
C PRO A 395 10.46 32.80 -8.32
N PRO A 396 11.33 31.99 -7.70
CA PRO A 396 12.65 32.44 -7.30
C PRO A 396 13.59 32.59 -8.50
N ASP A 397 14.39 33.64 -8.53
CA ASP A 397 15.36 33.91 -9.59
C ASP A 397 16.79 33.48 -9.24
N ASP A 398 17.08 33.26 -7.96
CA ASP A 398 18.36 32.77 -7.46
C ASP A 398 18.20 31.83 -6.24
N GLU A 399 19.30 31.24 -5.79
CA GLU A 399 19.29 30.33 -4.62
C GLU A 399 18.92 31.03 -3.31
N ARG A 400 19.17 32.34 -3.18
CA ARG A 400 18.80 33.11 -1.98
C ARG A 400 17.28 33.23 -1.90
N GLU A 401 16.62 33.54 -3.01
CA GLU A 401 15.17 33.60 -3.10
C GLU A 401 14.53 32.22 -2.95
N TRP A 402 15.12 31.19 -3.54
CA TRP A 402 14.70 29.80 -3.31
C TRP A 402 14.72 29.44 -1.82
N ALA A 403 15.82 29.76 -1.12
CA ALA A 403 15.92 29.53 0.31
C ALA A 403 14.94 30.39 1.13
N ALA A 404 14.62 31.61 0.66
CA ALA A 404 13.61 32.47 1.30
C ALA A 404 12.19 31.89 1.15
N LEU A 405 11.84 31.42 -0.05
CA LEU A 405 10.59 30.71 -0.29
C LEU A 405 10.49 29.45 0.57
N ALA A 406 11.57 28.65 0.63
CA ALA A 406 11.66 27.46 1.47
C ALA A 406 11.36 27.75 2.95
N ARG A 407 11.96 28.83 3.49
CA ARG A 407 11.71 29.26 4.86
C ARG A 407 10.26 29.71 5.07
N SER A 408 9.68 30.44 4.13
CA SER A 408 8.32 30.97 4.23
C SER A 408 7.26 29.86 4.17
N ASN A 409 7.39 28.94 3.20
CA ASN A 409 6.54 27.75 3.09
C ASN A 409 6.67 26.87 4.34
N ARG A 410 7.90 26.61 4.81
CA ARG A 410 8.13 25.85 6.04
C ARG A 410 7.46 26.50 7.24
N ALA A 411 7.63 27.81 7.43
CA ALA A 411 7.02 28.51 8.55
C ALA A 411 5.48 28.43 8.52
N ALA A 412 4.86 28.44 7.33
CA ALA A 412 3.43 28.22 7.19
C ALA A 412 3.01 26.78 7.51
N ALA A 413 3.75 25.80 6.98
CA ALA A 413 3.51 24.38 7.22
C ALA A 413 3.67 24.01 8.71
N GLU A 414 4.70 24.54 9.38
CA GLU A 414 4.97 24.30 10.80
C GLU A 414 3.84 24.78 11.72
N ARG A 415 3.10 25.84 11.34
CA ARG A 415 1.90 26.27 12.11
C ARG A 415 0.84 25.18 12.14
N CYS A 416 0.62 24.50 11.01
CA CYS A 416 -0.30 23.36 10.95
C CYS A 416 0.29 22.10 11.59
N ARG A 417 1.56 21.78 11.28
CA ARG A 417 2.24 20.57 11.81
C ARG A 417 2.33 20.58 13.33
N ALA A 418 2.55 21.74 13.95
CA ALA A 418 2.62 21.84 15.41
C ALA A 418 1.28 21.54 16.11
N ALA A 419 0.15 21.66 15.41
CA ALA A 419 -1.15 21.33 15.96
C ALA A 419 -1.35 19.81 16.10
N ASP A 420 -0.92 19.03 15.10
CA ASP A 420 -0.93 17.57 15.13
C ASP A 420 0.18 16.98 14.24
N PRO A 421 1.40 16.77 14.78
CA PRO A 421 2.55 16.38 13.97
C PRO A 421 2.44 14.95 13.43
N GLU A 422 1.77 14.05 14.16
CA GLU A 422 1.59 12.66 13.75
C GLU A 422 0.58 12.57 12.59
N LEU A 423 -0.55 13.29 12.67
CA LEU A 423 -1.52 13.30 11.57
C LEU A 423 -0.92 13.95 10.33
N PHE A 424 -0.24 15.09 10.50
CA PHE A 424 0.34 15.87 9.40
C PHE A 424 1.33 15.05 8.56
N GLY A 425 2.07 14.10 9.18
CA GLY A 425 2.97 13.19 8.47
C GLY A 425 2.28 12.05 7.70
N HIS A 426 0.96 11.89 7.87
CA HIS A 426 0.17 10.76 7.37
C HIS A 426 -1.09 11.18 6.59
N LEU A 427 -1.08 12.39 6.02
CA LEU A 427 -2.12 12.91 5.11
C LEU A 427 -1.87 12.55 3.64
N ASP A 428 -1.01 11.56 3.39
CA ASP A 428 -0.60 11.07 2.09
C ASP A 428 -1.61 10.11 1.44
N SER A 429 -1.49 9.94 0.12
CA SER A 429 -2.34 9.05 -0.68
C SER A 429 -2.22 7.57 -0.32
N ALA A 430 -1.05 7.09 0.12
CA ALA A 430 -0.90 5.68 0.48
C ALA A 430 -1.62 5.37 1.79
N SER A 431 -1.63 6.30 2.74
CA SER A 431 -2.41 6.22 3.96
C SER A 431 -3.92 6.30 3.68
N PHE A 432 -4.33 7.20 2.79
CA PHE A 432 -5.72 7.26 2.33
C PHE A 432 -6.16 5.97 1.60
N ALA A 433 -5.33 5.39 0.74
CA ALA A 433 -5.63 4.11 0.09
C ALA A 433 -5.85 2.96 1.10
N ARG A 434 -5.14 2.95 2.22
CA ARG A 434 -5.35 1.97 3.30
C ARG A 434 -6.66 2.20 4.06
N ASP A 435 -7.10 3.46 4.22
CA ASP A 435 -8.43 3.76 4.77
C ASP A 435 -9.54 3.18 3.90
N ILE A 436 -9.43 3.35 2.58
CA ILE A 436 -10.38 2.80 1.61
C ILE A 436 -10.44 1.27 1.74
N ASP A 437 -9.29 0.60 1.91
CA ASP A 437 -9.27 -0.85 2.09
C ASP A 437 -9.86 -1.30 3.43
N ALA A 438 -9.68 -0.51 4.49
CA ALA A 438 -10.34 -0.74 5.76
C ALA A 438 -11.86 -0.66 5.62
N ILE A 439 -12.38 0.32 4.87
CA ILE A 439 -13.80 0.44 4.55
C ILE A 439 -14.28 -0.76 3.74
N ARG A 440 -13.53 -1.19 2.70
CA ARG A 440 -13.84 -2.41 1.94
C ARG A 440 -14.00 -3.63 2.84
N SER A 441 -13.04 -3.82 3.75
CA SER A 441 -13.06 -4.92 4.69
C SER A 441 -14.25 -4.83 5.66
N ALA A 442 -14.53 -3.64 6.18
CA ALA A 442 -15.64 -3.37 7.11
C ALA A 442 -17.02 -3.55 6.46
N MET A 443 -17.14 -3.28 5.16
CA MET A 443 -18.34 -3.57 4.36
C MET A 443 -18.49 -5.05 3.98
N GLY A 444 -17.48 -5.89 4.24
CA GLY A 444 -17.49 -7.30 3.84
C GLY A 444 -17.32 -7.54 2.34
N GLU A 445 -16.86 -6.54 1.59
CA GLU A 445 -16.70 -6.64 0.14
C GLU A 445 -15.38 -7.29 -0.24
N ARG A 446 -15.37 -8.22 -1.20
CA ARG A 446 -14.12 -8.83 -1.68
C ARG A 446 -13.28 -7.86 -2.50
N GLN A 447 -13.94 -7.07 -3.34
CA GLN A 447 -13.34 -6.10 -4.24
C GLN A 447 -14.25 -4.88 -4.32
N PHE A 448 -13.67 -3.72 -4.58
CA PHE A 448 -14.42 -2.52 -4.92
C PHE A 448 -14.39 -2.25 -6.43
N THR A 449 -15.46 -1.64 -6.91
CA THR A 449 -15.45 -0.91 -8.19
C THR A 449 -15.15 0.53 -7.86
N PHE A 450 -14.19 1.16 -8.53
CA PHE A 450 -13.74 2.51 -8.20
C PHE A 450 -14.13 3.50 -9.30
N MET A 451 -14.57 4.66 -8.85
CA MET A 451 -14.63 5.89 -9.64
C MET A 451 -13.74 6.90 -8.93
N ALA A 452 -12.63 7.28 -9.54
CA ALA A 452 -11.65 8.18 -8.96
C ALA A 452 -11.60 9.47 -9.78
N THR A 453 -12.06 10.56 -9.17
CA THR A 453 -12.21 11.86 -9.85
C THR A 453 -11.05 12.78 -9.48
N SER A 454 -10.47 13.48 -10.45
CA SER A 454 -9.46 14.52 -10.19
C SER A 454 -8.24 13.99 -9.42
N TYR A 455 -7.79 14.72 -8.41
CA TYR A 455 -6.81 14.26 -7.44
C TYR A 455 -7.14 12.89 -6.83
N GLY A 456 -8.41 12.48 -6.72
CA GLY A 456 -8.81 11.14 -6.26
C GLY A 456 -8.18 9.99 -7.05
N GLY A 457 -7.72 10.26 -8.27
CA GLY A 457 -6.86 9.36 -9.04
C GLY A 457 -5.56 8.97 -8.33
N VAL A 458 -4.94 9.89 -7.57
CA VAL A 458 -3.67 9.64 -6.86
C VAL A 458 -3.81 8.56 -5.77
N PRO A 459 -4.75 8.66 -4.80
CA PRO A 459 -5.02 7.57 -3.87
C PRO A 459 -5.62 6.34 -4.57
N GLY A 460 -6.35 6.50 -5.69
CA GLY A 460 -6.80 5.37 -6.51
C GLY A 460 -5.64 4.55 -7.10
N LEU A 461 -4.60 5.21 -7.61
CA LEU A 461 -3.38 4.57 -8.11
C LEU A 461 -2.52 4.01 -6.96
N ALA A 462 -2.48 4.68 -5.80
CA ALA A 462 -1.88 4.11 -4.60
C ALA A 462 -2.60 2.82 -4.17
N TYR A 463 -3.94 2.79 -4.21
CA TYR A 463 -4.73 1.59 -3.96
C TYR A 463 -4.42 0.49 -4.96
N ALA A 464 -4.31 0.81 -6.25
CA ALA A 464 -3.95 -0.15 -7.30
C ALA A 464 -2.56 -0.78 -7.09
N ARG A 465 -1.60 -0.02 -6.55
CA ARG A 465 -0.27 -0.55 -6.21
C ARG A 465 -0.30 -1.43 -4.97
N LEU A 466 -0.97 -1.00 -3.91
CA LEU A 466 -1.00 -1.70 -2.62
C LEU A 466 -1.91 -2.94 -2.63
N PHE A 467 -3.02 -2.89 -3.38
CA PHE A 467 -4.09 -3.87 -3.32
C PHE A 467 -4.64 -4.26 -4.72
N PRO A 468 -3.80 -4.65 -5.69
CA PRO A 468 -4.22 -4.85 -7.08
C PRO A 468 -5.34 -5.91 -7.23
N SER A 469 -5.28 -6.99 -6.44
CA SER A 469 -6.28 -8.06 -6.44
C SER A 469 -7.63 -7.67 -5.82
N ARG A 470 -7.75 -6.48 -5.22
CA ARG A 470 -8.95 -5.97 -4.55
C ARG A 470 -9.74 -4.95 -5.39
N ILE A 471 -9.34 -4.77 -6.65
CA ILE A 471 -10.03 -3.94 -7.63
C ILE A 471 -10.83 -4.84 -8.57
N ARG A 472 -12.13 -4.58 -8.68
CA ARG A 472 -12.99 -5.19 -9.71
C ARG A 472 -12.96 -4.40 -11.01
N ALA A 473 -13.05 -3.08 -10.90
CA ALA A 473 -12.96 -2.13 -12.00
C ALA A 473 -12.49 -0.77 -11.46
N MET A 474 -11.77 -0.02 -12.29
CA MET A 474 -11.28 1.33 -11.98
C MET A 474 -11.64 2.26 -13.15
N TYR A 475 -12.39 3.31 -12.86
CA TYR A 475 -12.68 4.41 -13.77
C TYR A 475 -11.99 5.67 -13.23
N LEU A 476 -11.15 6.26 -14.05
CA LEU A 476 -10.37 7.46 -13.74
C LEU A 476 -11.02 8.62 -14.50
N ASP A 477 -11.47 9.66 -13.80
CA ASP A 477 -12.21 10.79 -14.39
C ASP A 477 -11.46 12.10 -14.15
N GLY A 478 -10.83 12.62 -15.20
CA GLY A 478 -9.92 13.77 -15.10
C GLY A 478 -8.80 13.55 -14.09
N ALA A 479 -8.32 12.31 -13.97
CA ALA A 479 -7.40 11.91 -12.92
C ALA A 479 -6.00 12.50 -13.11
N VAL A 480 -5.39 12.95 -12.00
CA VAL A 480 -4.00 13.46 -12.00
C VAL A 480 -3.01 12.32 -12.23
N ASN A 481 -2.06 12.52 -13.16
CA ASN A 481 -1.07 11.52 -13.51
C ASN A 481 0.20 11.64 -12.65
N THR A 482 0.36 10.76 -11.67
CA THR A 482 1.56 10.71 -10.81
C THR A 482 2.53 9.58 -11.18
N LEU A 483 2.34 8.94 -12.34
CA LEU A 483 3.20 7.85 -12.84
C LEU A 483 4.39 8.36 -13.66
N ARG A 484 4.31 9.60 -14.17
CA ARG A 484 5.38 10.26 -14.90
C ARG A 484 6.41 10.86 -13.95
N ASP A 485 7.64 10.99 -14.42
CA ASP A 485 8.59 11.86 -13.72
C ASP A 485 8.20 13.34 -13.89
N ARG A 486 8.76 14.20 -13.06
CA ARG A 486 8.44 15.64 -13.05
C ARG A 486 8.71 16.33 -14.39
N SER A 487 9.72 15.90 -15.16
CA SER A 487 10.03 16.53 -16.43
C SER A 487 9.06 16.11 -17.55
N GLU A 488 8.60 14.86 -17.54
CA GLU A 488 7.59 14.36 -18.45
C GLU A 488 6.22 14.98 -18.13
N ASP A 489 5.88 15.07 -16.85
CA ASP A 489 4.65 15.71 -16.36
C ASP A 489 4.58 17.19 -16.77
N ASP A 490 5.60 17.99 -16.42
CA ASP A 490 5.66 19.41 -16.78
C ASP A 490 5.57 19.61 -18.30
N ARG A 491 6.26 18.77 -19.10
CA ARG A 491 6.19 18.84 -20.57
C ARG A 491 4.76 18.67 -21.09
N ALA A 492 4.05 17.64 -20.60
CA ALA A 492 2.69 17.34 -21.02
C ALA A 492 1.73 18.46 -20.59
N ARG A 493 1.86 18.92 -19.34
CA ARG A 493 1.06 20.00 -18.77
C ARG A 493 1.26 21.33 -19.48
N TYR A 494 2.50 21.74 -19.75
CA TYR A 494 2.77 22.97 -20.53
C TYR A 494 2.11 22.92 -21.91
N ALA A 495 2.27 21.82 -22.65
CA ALA A 495 1.64 21.67 -23.96
C ALA A 495 0.11 21.74 -23.89
N LEU A 496 -0.48 21.14 -22.85
CA LEU A 496 -1.92 21.17 -22.61
C LEU A 496 -2.44 22.57 -22.32
N MET A 497 -1.73 23.34 -21.49
CA MET A 497 -2.11 24.72 -21.15
C MET A 497 -2.00 25.64 -22.36
N GLU A 498 -0.91 25.55 -23.12
CA GLU A 498 -0.72 26.33 -24.35
C GLU A 498 -1.85 26.09 -25.37
N ALA A 499 -2.33 24.85 -25.45
CA ALA A 499 -3.50 24.53 -26.28
C ALA A 499 -4.78 25.23 -25.79
N GLN A 500 -4.96 25.46 -24.48
CA GLN A 500 -6.11 26.23 -23.97
C GLN A 500 -6.00 27.71 -24.31
N PHE A 501 -4.80 28.29 -24.22
CA PHE A 501 -4.58 29.67 -24.67
C PHE A 501 -4.89 29.81 -26.16
N THR A 502 -4.47 28.83 -26.96
CA THR A 502 -4.76 28.80 -28.40
C THR A 502 -6.26 28.73 -28.68
N ARG A 503 -7.02 27.90 -27.95
CA ARG A 503 -8.48 27.86 -28.07
C ARG A 503 -9.13 29.20 -27.75
N PHE A 504 -8.68 29.86 -26.67
CA PHE A 504 -9.18 31.18 -26.29
C PHE A 504 -8.87 32.24 -27.36
N SER A 505 -7.64 32.26 -27.90
CA SER A 505 -7.24 33.23 -28.91
C SER A 505 -7.98 33.01 -30.24
N GLU A 506 -8.17 31.76 -30.66
CA GLU A 506 -8.96 31.38 -31.83
C GLU A 506 -10.44 31.78 -31.67
N TRP A 507 -11.04 31.54 -30.50
CA TRP A 507 -12.40 32.01 -30.23
C TRP A 507 -12.48 33.53 -30.32
N CYS A 508 -11.57 34.25 -29.66
CA CYS A 508 -11.59 35.70 -29.63
C CYS A 508 -11.39 36.34 -31.02
N ALA A 509 -10.58 35.71 -31.88
CA ALA A 509 -10.39 36.14 -33.26
C ALA A 509 -11.67 36.02 -34.10
N ASN A 510 -12.53 35.04 -33.79
CA ASN A 510 -13.74 34.74 -34.56
C ASN A 510 -15.03 35.34 -33.97
N ASP A 511 -15.03 35.71 -32.68
CA ASP A 511 -16.21 36.19 -31.98
C ASP A 511 -16.11 37.69 -31.65
N SER A 512 -17.02 38.47 -32.26
CA SER A 512 -17.13 39.93 -32.02
C SER A 512 -17.46 40.31 -30.58
N ALA A 513 -17.96 39.38 -29.76
CA ALA A 513 -18.20 39.60 -28.33
C ALA A 513 -16.88 39.66 -27.53
N CYS A 514 -15.75 39.22 -28.11
CA CYS A 514 -14.47 39.32 -27.44
C CYS A 514 -13.97 40.77 -27.38
N ALA A 515 -13.58 41.22 -26.19
CA ALA A 515 -13.05 42.56 -25.95
C ALA A 515 -11.73 42.88 -26.68
N LEU A 516 -11.03 41.85 -27.16
CA LEU A 516 -9.77 41.92 -27.90
C LEU A 516 -9.96 41.54 -29.38
N HIS A 517 -11.21 41.40 -29.85
CA HIS A 517 -11.51 41.04 -31.23
C HIS A 517 -10.82 41.99 -32.23
N GLY A 518 -10.27 41.43 -33.30
CA GLY A 518 -9.48 42.17 -34.30
C GLY A 518 -8.04 42.51 -33.89
N ARG A 519 -7.58 42.06 -32.72
CA ARG A 519 -6.17 42.15 -32.28
C ARG A 519 -5.53 40.77 -32.23
N ASP A 520 -4.21 40.72 -32.32
CA ASP A 520 -3.45 39.52 -32.00
C ASP A 520 -3.39 39.34 -30.48
N VAL A 521 -4.26 38.47 -29.95
CA VAL A 521 -4.37 38.17 -28.52
C VAL A 521 -3.06 37.65 -27.93
N GLY A 522 -2.29 36.87 -28.70
CA GLY A 522 -1.01 36.32 -28.24
C GLY A 522 0.02 37.42 -28.00
N THR A 523 0.16 38.33 -28.97
CA THR A 523 1.03 39.51 -28.85
C THR A 523 0.60 40.40 -27.68
N VAL A 524 -0.68 40.74 -27.60
CA VAL A 524 -1.23 41.58 -26.51
C VAL A 524 -0.94 40.99 -25.13
N TRP A 525 -1.17 39.69 -24.99
CA TRP A 525 -0.94 38.98 -23.73
C TRP A 525 0.54 38.95 -23.34
N ASN A 526 1.43 38.65 -24.29
CA ASN A 526 2.86 38.57 -24.02
C ASN A 526 3.48 39.94 -23.70
N GLU A 527 3.04 41.00 -24.39
CA GLU A 527 3.43 42.38 -24.09
C GLU A 527 2.98 42.79 -22.69
N LEU A 528 1.72 42.51 -22.33
CA LEU A 528 1.17 42.78 -21.00
C LEU A 528 1.98 42.06 -19.92
N ARG A 529 2.22 40.75 -20.06
CA ARG A 529 3.01 39.99 -19.07
C ARG A 529 4.43 40.53 -18.93
N SER A 530 5.10 40.77 -20.06
CA SER A 530 6.47 41.30 -20.07
C SER A 530 6.56 42.70 -19.45
N ALA A 531 5.54 43.54 -19.65
CA ALA A 531 5.44 44.85 -19.01
C ALA A 531 5.19 44.70 -17.50
N ALA A 532 4.29 43.80 -17.10
CA ALA A 532 3.96 43.51 -15.71
C ALA A 532 5.15 42.93 -14.91
N ASP A 533 6.02 42.13 -15.54
CA ASP A 533 7.25 41.65 -14.89
C ASP A 533 8.25 42.78 -14.61
N ARG A 534 8.25 43.85 -15.42
CA ARG A 534 9.10 45.04 -15.17
C ARG A 534 8.43 46.04 -14.22
N SER A 535 7.12 46.21 -14.34
CA SER A 535 6.33 47.14 -13.55
C SER A 535 4.99 46.49 -13.22
N PRO A 536 4.88 45.83 -12.05
CA PRO A 536 3.67 45.11 -11.65
C PRO A 536 2.42 45.97 -11.71
N VAL A 537 1.34 45.39 -12.25
CA VAL A 537 0.07 46.09 -12.47
C VAL A 537 -0.75 46.11 -11.18
N PRO A 538 -1.20 47.28 -10.68
CA PRO A 538 -2.04 47.35 -9.49
C PRO A 538 -3.31 46.50 -9.62
N ALA A 539 -3.57 45.66 -8.63
CA ALA A 539 -4.76 44.80 -8.58
C ALA A 539 -5.69 45.16 -7.41
N GLU A 540 -5.11 45.65 -6.31
CA GLU A 540 -5.82 46.26 -5.19
C GLU A 540 -4.84 47.05 -4.32
N LYS A 541 -5.31 47.62 -3.19
CA LYS A 541 -4.47 48.44 -2.32
C LYS A 541 -3.32 47.62 -1.73
N GLY A 542 -2.09 47.93 -2.16
CA GLY A 542 -0.87 47.28 -1.69
C GLY A 542 -0.55 45.95 -2.39
N VAL A 543 -1.32 45.57 -3.41
CA VAL A 543 -1.09 44.35 -4.19
C VAL A 543 -1.00 44.71 -5.68
N ALA A 544 0.04 44.21 -6.32
CA ALA A 544 0.27 44.35 -7.75
C ALA A 544 0.68 43.00 -8.36
N TYR A 545 0.31 42.80 -9.61
CA TYR A 545 0.45 41.53 -10.33
C TYR A 545 1.62 41.63 -11.32
N SER A 546 2.55 40.68 -11.23
CA SER A 546 3.57 40.45 -12.25
C SER A 546 2.99 39.68 -13.45
N GLY A 547 3.80 39.44 -14.49
CA GLY A 547 3.41 38.58 -15.60
C GLY A 547 3.12 37.15 -15.16
N PHE A 548 3.87 36.64 -14.17
CA PHE A 548 3.58 35.36 -13.53
C PHE A 548 2.21 35.35 -12.84
N ASP A 549 1.89 36.39 -12.06
CA ASP A 549 0.61 36.45 -11.33
C ASP A 549 -0.58 36.49 -12.29
N LEU A 550 -0.48 37.29 -13.35
CA LEU A 550 -1.50 37.34 -14.41
C LEU A 550 -1.69 35.97 -15.07
N THR A 551 -0.59 35.24 -15.31
CA THR A 551 -0.64 33.91 -15.93
C THR A 551 -1.39 32.92 -15.07
N VAL A 552 -1.04 32.80 -13.80
CA VAL A 552 -1.71 31.88 -12.87
C VAL A 552 -3.17 32.28 -12.67
N ALA A 553 -3.46 33.58 -12.56
CA ALA A 553 -4.80 34.10 -12.35
C ALA A 553 -5.73 33.93 -13.57
N ALA A 554 -5.19 33.87 -14.80
CA ALA A 554 -5.97 33.67 -16.02
C ALA A 554 -6.49 32.24 -16.17
N MET A 555 -5.84 31.26 -15.54
CA MET A 555 -6.06 29.85 -15.83
C MET A 555 -7.49 29.34 -15.61
N PRO A 556 -8.18 29.64 -14.49
CA PRO A 556 -9.54 29.16 -14.27
C PRO A 556 -10.51 29.56 -15.38
N HIS A 557 -10.30 30.72 -15.99
CA HIS A 557 -11.11 31.23 -17.10
C HIS A 557 -10.71 30.60 -18.44
N LEU A 558 -9.44 30.32 -18.66
CA LEU A 558 -8.96 29.64 -19.88
C LEU A 558 -9.48 28.21 -19.98
N VAL A 559 -9.42 27.44 -18.89
CA VAL A 559 -9.72 26.00 -18.86
C VAL A 559 -11.21 25.68 -18.74
N ALA A 560 -12.00 26.61 -18.19
CA ALA A 560 -13.43 26.45 -17.98
C ALA A 560 -14.17 27.71 -18.47
N PRO A 561 -14.36 27.89 -19.79
CA PRO A 561 -15.05 29.05 -20.38
C PRO A 561 -16.49 29.26 -19.90
N GLY A 562 -17.18 28.19 -19.50
CA GLY A 562 -18.60 28.21 -19.16
C GLY A 562 -19.49 28.42 -20.38
N ASP A 563 -20.79 28.46 -20.14
CA ASP A 563 -21.81 28.65 -21.17
C ASP A 563 -21.56 29.93 -21.99
N ASP A 564 -21.76 29.82 -23.31
CA ASP A 564 -21.53 30.90 -24.27
C ASP A 564 -20.18 31.62 -24.09
N ASN A 565 -19.16 30.89 -23.61
CA ASN A 565 -17.82 31.40 -23.35
C ASN A 565 -17.79 32.64 -22.41
N ALA A 566 -18.69 32.70 -21.43
CA ALA A 566 -18.82 33.83 -20.52
C ALA A 566 -17.50 34.22 -19.85
N ARG A 567 -16.72 33.24 -19.36
CA ARG A 567 -15.44 33.50 -18.70
C ARG A 567 -14.35 33.93 -19.68
N TRP A 568 -14.38 33.49 -20.93
CA TRP A 568 -13.47 34.04 -21.95
C TRP A 568 -13.78 35.50 -22.25
N LYS A 569 -15.06 35.91 -22.27
CA LYS A 569 -15.44 37.32 -22.40
C LYS A 569 -14.92 38.15 -21.23
N GLU A 570 -15.07 37.64 -20.00
CA GLU A 570 -14.53 38.26 -18.79
C GLU A 570 -13.00 38.41 -18.83
N LEU A 571 -12.29 37.33 -19.21
CA LEU A 571 -10.83 37.33 -19.32
C LEU A 571 -10.34 38.35 -20.35
N ALA A 572 -10.96 38.42 -21.53
CA ALA A 572 -10.61 39.41 -22.54
C ALA A 572 -10.78 40.85 -22.04
N GLN A 573 -11.80 41.11 -21.21
CA GLN A 573 -12.00 42.41 -20.57
C GLN A 573 -10.95 42.69 -19.50
N ALA A 574 -10.59 41.68 -18.70
CA ALA A 574 -9.56 41.79 -17.67
C ALA A 574 -8.18 42.11 -18.29
N ILE A 575 -7.81 41.44 -19.38
CA ILE A 575 -6.58 41.73 -20.15
C ILE A 575 -6.57 43.21 -20.59
N ARG A 576 -7.66 43.68 -21.19
CA ARG A 576 -7.78 45.07 -21.67
C ARG A 576 -7.73 46.11 -20.56
N ARG A 577 -8.23 45.79 -19.36
CA ARG A 577 -8.10 46.66 -18.17
C ARG A 577 -6.66 46.68 -17.65
N ALA A 578 -6.01 45.52 -17.62
CA ALA A 578 -4.63 45.39 -17.17
C ALA A 578 -3.64 46.15 -18.08
N GLU A 579 -3.87 46.17 -19.40
CA GLU A 579 -3.13 47.04 -20.34
C GLU A 579 -3.19 48.53 -19.96
N LYS A 580 -4.26 48.96 -19.26
CA LYS A 580 -4.47 50.34 -18.79
C LYS A 580 -4.04 50.55 -17.34
N GLY A 581 -3.35 49.59 -16.74
CA GLY A 581 -2.84 49.68 -15.38
C GLY A 581 -3.79 49.19 -14.28
N ASP A 582 -4.79 48.36 -14.62
CA ASP A 582 -5.78 47.86 -13.66
C ASP A 582 -5.99 46.33 -13.78
N ALA A 583 -5.39 45.57 -12.87
CA ALA A 583 -5.48 44.12 -12.79
C ALA A 583 -6.57 43.63 -11.82
N THR A 584 -7.50 44.49 -11.39
CA THR A 584 -8.54 44.11 -10.41
C THR A 584 -9.37 42.92 -10.87
N GLY A 585 -9.65 42.83 -12.18
CA GLY A 585 -10.38 41.69 -12.76
C GLY A 585 -9.74 40.33 -12.49
N PHE A 586 -8.40 40.26 -12.49
CA PHE A 586 -7.68 39.02 -12.16
C PHE A 586 -7.72 38.72 -10.65
N SER A 587 -7.56 39.73 -9.79
CA SER A 587 -7.62 39.56 -8.33
C SER A 587 -8.98 39.05 -7.87
N ASP A 588 -10.07 39.51 -8.47
CA ASP A 588 -11.41 39.03 -8.13
C ASP A 588 -11.57 37.53 -8.41
N TYR A 589 -10.95 37.00 -9.47
CA TYR A 589 -10.92 35.57 -9.77
C TYR A 589 -10.12 34.78 -8.73
N VAL A 590 -8.94 35.30 -8.37
CA VAL A 590 -8.08 34.65 -7.38
C VAL A 590 -8.78 34.61 -6.01
N LYS A 591 -9.32 35.73 -5.53
CA LYS A 591 -10.04 35.80 -4.25
C LYS A 591 -11.20 34.81 -4.18
N ALA A 592 -11.94 34.64 -5.27
CA ALA A 592 -13.03 33.67 -5.36
C ALA A 592 -12.55 32.21 -5.21
N GLY A 593 -11.33 31.90 -5.65
CA GLY A 593 -10.75 30.55 -5.60
C GLY A 593 -9.82 30.27 -4.42
N THR A 594 -9.33 31.28 -3.70
CA THR A 594 -8.27 31.12 -2.68
C THR A 594 -8.65 31.70 -1.33
N LEU A 595 -9.90 31.51 -0.90
CA LEU A 595 -10.42 31.95 0.39
C LEU A 595 -10.11 33.43 0.70
N GLY A 596 -10.22 34.29 -0.33
CA GLY A 596 -10.00 35.73 -0.20
C GLY A 596 -8.54 36.20 -0.33
N SER A 597 -7.57 35.31 -0.59
CA SER A 597 -6.21 35.78 -0.93
C SER A 597 -6.23 36.61 -2.22
N PRO A 598 -5.59 37.79 -2.25
CA PRO A 598 -5.61 38.67 -3.42
C PRO A 598 -4.56 38.35 -4.47
N LYS A 599 -3.69 37.37 -4.22
CA LYS A 599 -2.65 36.88 -5.12
C LYS A 599 -2.49 35.36 -4.92
N PRO A 600 -2.07 34.58 -5.93
CA PRO A 600 -1.92 33.13 -5.80
C PRO A 600 -1.05 32.73 -4.59
N PRO A 601 -1.64 32.13 -3.53
CA PRO A 601 -0.92 31.77 -2.32
C PRO A 601 -0.38 30.34 -2.41
N SER A 602 0.56 29.99 -1.53
CA SER A 602 0.84 28.61 -1.17
C SER A 602 -0.34 28.08 -0.35
N ILE A 603 -1.16 27.17 -0.90
CA ILE A 603 -2.33 26.66 -0.18
C ILE A 603 -1.89 25.51 0.73
N VAL A 604 -1.72 25.79 2.02
CA VAL A 604 -1.17 24.83 3.01
C VAL A 604 -2.01 23.56 3.08
N GLY A 605 -3.34 23.68 3.07
CA GLY A 605 -4.24 22.52 3.08
C GLY A 605 -4.15 21.63 1.84
N MET A 606 -3.80 22.19 0.68
CA MET A 606 -3.52 21.38 -0.51
C MET A 606 -2.12 20.72 -0.42
N ASN A 607 -1.14 21.51 0.02
CA ASN A 607 0.27 21.11 0.07
C ASN A 607 0.54 20.00 1.12
N MET A 608 -0.20 19.94 2.22
CA MET A 608 -0.05 18.86 3.22
C MET A 608 -0.28 17.46 2.68
N THR A 609 -0.97 17.35 1.54
CA THR A 609 -1.10 16.09 0.84
C THR A 609 -0.17 16.03 -0.37
N HIS A 610 -0.21 17.05 -1.24
CA HIS A 610 0.57 17.06 -2.48
C HIS A 610 2.09 16.94 -2.26
N CYS A 611 2.63 17.57 -1.22
CA CYS A 611 4.05 17.46 -0.92
C CYS A 611 4.43 16.05 -0.42
N LEU A 612 3.54 15.40 0.36
CA LEU A 612 3.74 14.01 0.78
C LEU A 612 3.60 13.02 -0.39
N ASP A 613 2.85 13.38 -1.43
CA ASP A 613 2.70 12.58 -2.64
C ASP A 613 3.78 12.88 -3.70
N GLY A 614 4.79 13.69 -3.38
CA GLY A 614 5.92 13.97 -4.26
C GLY A 614 5.66 15.03 -5.33
N ILE A 615 4.62 15.84 -5.16
CA ILE A 615 4.32 16.97 -6.05
C ILE A 615 5.20 18.16 -5.64
N GLY A 616 6.47 18.15 -6.06
CA GLY A 616 7.44 19.19 -5.75
C GLY A 616 8.66 19.15 -6.67
N TYR A 617 9.53 20.13 -6.50
CA TYR A 617 10.88 20.14 -7.09
C TYR A 617 11.88 19.62 -6.08
N ARG A 618 12.85 18.83 -6.54
CA ARG A 618 13.91 18.30 -5.67
C ARG A 618 14.88 19.39 -5.23
N ASP A 619 15.23 20.29 -6.14
CA ASP A 619 16.23 21.33 -5.93
C ASP A 619 16.02 22.52 -6.90
N TYR A 620 16.74 23.62 -6.65
CA TYR A 620 16.66 24.83 -7.46
C TYR A 620 17.14 24.60 -8.91
N ALA A 621 18.08 23.69 -9.14
CA ALA A 621 18.60 23.41 -10.48
C ALA A 621 17.56 22.69 -11.35
N GLU A 622 16.81 21.75 -10.79
CA GLU A 622 15.66 21.12 -11.41
C GLU A 622 14.57 22.15 -11.73
N TYR A 623 14.17 22.96 -10.74
CA TYR A 623 13.19 24.04 -10.95
C TYR A 623 13.59 24.96 -12.12
N ARG A 624 14.85 25.43 -12.15
CA ARG A 624 15.34 26.31 -13.23
C ARG A 624 15.30 25.62 -14.59
N ARG A 625 15.67 24.33 -14.65
CA ARG A 625 15.61 23.53 -15.89
C ARG A 625 14.18 23.43 -16.42
N LEU A 626 13.21 23.20 -15.53
CA LEU A 626 11.80 23.00 -15.88
C LEU A 626 11.06 24.31 -16.17
N ARG A 627 11.42 25.40 -15.49
CA ARG A 627 11.02 26.76 -15.88
C ARG A 627 11.43 27.08 -17.32
N ALA A 628 12.69 26.86 -17.66
CA ALA A 628 13.20 27.06 -19.02
C ALA A 628 12.57 26.11 -20.06
N LEU A 629 12.05 24.96 -19.63
CA LEU A 629 11.27 24.07 -20.49
C LEU A 629 9.89 24.67 -20.78
N GLY A 630 9.22 25.20 -19.76
CA GLY A 630 7.93 25.89 -19.90
C GLY A 630 8.01 27.07 -20.86
N ASP A 631 9.04 27.91 -20.76
CA ASP A 631 9.25 29.05 -21.67
C ASP A 631 9.34 28.66 -23.14
N ARG A 632 9.78 27.43 -23.45
CA ARG A 632 9.87 26.92 -24.82
C ARG A 632 8.58 26.27 -25.33
N ILE A 633 7.83 25.60 -24.45
CA ILE A 633 6.67 24.78 -24.84
C ILE A 633 5.37 25.59 -24.77
N ALA A 634 5.25 26.44 -23.77
CA ALA A 634 4.06 27.24 -23.51
C ALA A 634 4.45 28.72 -23.41
N PRO A 635 4.88 29.37 -24.51
CA PRO A 635 5.39 30.73 -24.46
C PRO A 635 4.36 31.74 -23.95
N HIS A 636 3.05 31.50 -24.12
CA HIS A 636 2.00 32.38 -23.61
C HIS A 636 1.69 32.13 -22.13
N LEU A 637 1.81 30.89 -21.68
CA LEU A 637 1.48 30.49 -20.31
C LEU A 637 2.70 30.01 -19.54
N SER A 638 3.87 30.56 -19.88
CA SER A 638 5.12 30.13 -19.27
C SER A 638 5.08 30.39 -17.77
N GLY A 639 5.54 29.40 -17.02
CA GLY A 639 5.50 29.46 -15.56
C GLY A 639 4.19 29.03 -14.92
N ASN A 640 3.11 28.78 -15.67
CA ASN A 640 1.82 28.39 -15.08
C ASN A 640 1.91 27.18 -14.14
N GLU A 641 2.63 26.14 -14.59
CA GLU A 641 2.78 24.89 -13.84
C GLU A 641 3.77 25.00 -12.66
N LEU A 642 4.45 26.15 -12.49
CA LEU A 642 5.41 26.35 -11.41
C LEU A 642 4.74 26.65 -10.07
N TRP A 643 3.60 27.36 -10.10
CA TRP A 643 2.95 27.86 -8.87
C TRP A 643 2.73 26.74 -7.85
N HIS A 644 2.23 25.61 -8.34
CA HIS A 644 1.79 24.53 -7.47
C HIS A 644 2.97 23.79 -6.81
N PRO A 645 3.98 23.26 -7.55
CA PRO A 645 5.12 22.58 -6.92
C PRO A 645 6.02 23.52 -6.10
N LEU A 646 6.04 24.83 -6.41
CA LEU A 646 6.75 25.83 -5.60
C LEU A 646 6.20 25.93 -4.18
N GLY A 647 4.94 25.57 -3.94
CA GLY A 647 4.34 25.49 -2.61
C GLY A 647 4.96 24.43 -1.70
N CYS A 648 5.60 23.41 -2.28
CA CYS A 648 6.26 22.33 -1.56
C CYS A 648 7.74 22.57 -1.27
N VAL A 649 8.31 23.66 -1.78
CA VAL A 649 9.71 24.00 -1.52
C VAL A 649 9.91 24.24 -0.04
N GLY A 650 10.80 23.46 0.58
CA GLY A 650 11.10 23.55 2.01
C GLY A 650 10.10 22.85 2.93
N TRP A 651 9.15 22.05 2.41
CA TRP A 651 8.18 21.31 3.20
C TRP A 651 8.83 20.50 4.36
N PRO A 652 8.24 20.46 5.56
CA PRO A 652 8.90 19.89 6.73
C PRO A 652 8.86 18.35 6.81
N GLU A 653 7.97 17.71 6.06
CA GLU A 653 7.83 16.25 6.01
C GLU A 653 8.39 15.65 4.70
N PRO A 654 8.96 14.44 4.74
CA PRO A 654 9.42 13.76 3.54
C PRO A 654 8.25 13.24 2.68
N VAL A 655 8.54 12.97 1.41
CA VAL A 655 7.60 12.28 0.51
C VAL A 655 7.30 10.89 1.06
N ARG A 656 6.00 10.56 1.20
CA ARG A 656 5.48 9.28 1.69
C ARG A 656 4.91 8.41 0.56
N THR A 657 4.41 9.02 -0.52
CA THR A 657 3.87 8.32 -1.70
C THR A 657 4.66 8.66 -2.96
N PRO A 658 5.90 8.17 -3.14
CA PRO A 658 6.67 8.46 -4.34
C PRO A 658 6.02 7.86 -5.60
N THR A 659 6.36 8.45 -6.75
CA THR A 659 6.05 7.88 -8.08
C THR A 659 6.63 6.48 -8.18
N ALA A 660 5.78 5.51 -8.53
CA ALA A 660 6.20 4.12 -8.74
C ALA A 660 5.32 3.46 -9.81
N PRO A 661 5.84 2.50 -10.58
CA PRO A 661 5.06 1.78 -11.59
C PRO A 661 3.85 1.05 -11.01
N LEU A 662 2.84 0.84 -11.86
CA LEU A 662 1.69 -0.02 -11.53
C LEU A 662 2.04 -1.50 -11.74
N PRO A 663 1.50 -2.43 -10.92
CA PRO A 663 1.59 -3.87 -11.15
C PRO A 663 0.60 -4.30 -12.25
N VAL A 664 0.84 -3.86 -13.49
CA VAL A 664 -0.14 -3.93 -14.60
C VAL A 664 -0.70 -5.33 -14.87
N ASP A 665 0.09 -6.39 -14.67
CA ASP A 665 -0.35 -7.77 -14.89
C ASP A 665 -1.34 -8.29 -13.84
N GLN A 666 -1.48 -7.58 -12.72
CA GLN A 666 -2.39 -7.93 -11.62
C GLN A 666 -3.65 -7.06 -11.60
N LEU A 667 -3.74 -6.07 -12.48
CA LEU A 667 -4.82 -5.09 -12.49
C LEU A 667 -5.87 -5.44 -13.55
N PRO A 668 -7.17 -5.23 -13.28
CA PRO A 668 -8.17 -5.28 -14.34
C PRO A 668 -7.97 -4.10 -15.30
N PRO A 669 -8.45 -4.21 -16.56
CA PRO A 669 -8.49 -3.07 -17.48
C PRO A 669 -9.13 -1.85 -16.83
N PHE A 670 -8.57 -0.66 -17.07
CA PHE A 670 -9.06 0.62 -16.58
C PHE A 670 -9.86 1.35 -17.68
N VAL A 671 -10.67 2.31 -17.25
CA VAL A 671 -11.28 3.29 -18.17
C VAL A 671 -10.89 4.69 -17.74
N GLY A 672 -10.24 5.42 -18.64
CA GLY A 672 -9.89 6.82 -18.43
C GLY A 672 -10.85 7.76 -19.16
N ALA A 673 -11.41 8.75 -18.49
CA ALA A 673 -12.26 9.76 -19.08
C ALA A 673 -11.72 11.16 -18.82
N GLY A 674 -11.86 12.06 -19.78
CA GLY A 674 -11.44 13.44 -19.60
C GLY A 674 -11.86 14.36 -20.72
N THR A 675 -11.64 15.65 -20.49
CA THR A 675 -12.05 16.79 -21.31
C THR A 675 -10.85 17.37 -22.06
N TRP A 676 -10.98 18.57 -22.62
CA TRP A 676 -9.86 19.32 -23.21
C TRP A 676 -8.68 19.53 -22.27
N THR A 677 -8.86 19.42 -20.95
CA THR A 677 -7.88 19.86 -19.94
C THR A 677 -7.27 18.73 -19.12
N ASP A 678 -7.76 17.50 -19.26
CA ASP A 678 -7.29 16.36 -18.46
C ASP A 678 -7.35 15.00 -19.18
N TYR A 679 -7.89 14.93 -20.41
CA TYR A 679 -7.96 13.69 -21.18
C TYR A 679 -6.57 13.09 -21.43
N ALA A 680 -5.58 13.91 -21.81
CA ALA A 680 -4.25 13.42 -22.13
C ALA A 680 -3.57 12.72 -20.93
N ASP A 681 -3.77 13.24 -19.72
CA ASP A 681 -3.22 12.67 -18.49
C ASP A 681 -3.96 11.41 -18.10
N THR A 682 -5.29 11.45 -18.13
CA THR A 682 -6.14 10.33 -17.75
C THR A 682 -6.02 9.15 -18.73
N ALA A 683 -5.88 9.45 -20.03
CA ALA A 683 -5.66 8.44 -21.07
C ALA A 683 -4.31 7.74 -20.89
N ASP A 684 -3.24 8.49 -20.62
CA ASP A 684 -1.92 7.92 -20.35
C ASP A 684 -1.93 6.99 -19.14
N LEU A 685 -2.63 7.38 -18.07
CA LEU A 685 -2.81 6.54 -16.88
C LEU A 685 -3.52 5.23 -17.20
N ALA A 686 -4.69 5.30 -17.84
CA ALA A 686 -5.50 4.11 -18.13
C ALA A 686 -4.79 3.17 -19.08
N LEU A 687 -4.20 3.69 -20.17
CA LEU A 687 -3.59 2.89 -21.23
C LEU A 687 -2.27 2.21 -20.83
N ARG A 688 -1.69 2.55 -19.68
CA ARG A 688 -0.57 1.77 -19.09
C ARG A 688 -1.01 0.38 -18.64
N VAL A 689 -2.29 0.18 -18.33
CA VAL A 689 -2.84 -1.14 -18.00
C VAL A 689 -3.35 -1.81 -19.30
N PRO A 690 -2.89 -3.02 -19.64
CA PRO A 690 -3.33 -3.71 -20.85
C PRO A 690 -4.85 -3.93 -20.91
N GLY A 691 -5.42 -3.75 -22.10
CA GLY A 691 -6.86 -3.93 -22.34
C GLY A 691 -7.74 -2.78 -21.88
N SER A 692 -7.17 -1.72 -21.32
CA SER A 692 -7.88 -0.49 -20.95
C SER A 692 -8.41 0.31 -22.14
N GLY A 693 -9.32 1.23 -21.86
CA GLY A 693 -9.93 2.12 -22.86
C GLY A 693 -10.11 3.52 -22.33
N THR A 694 -10.50 4.44 -23.23
CA THR A 694 -10.63 5.85 -22.90
C THR A 694 -11.90 6.48 -23.47
N ILE A 695 -12.36 7.55 -22.83
CA ILE A 695 -13.50 8.37 -23.24
C ILE A 695 -13.03 9.81 -23.32
N ARG A 696 -13.00 10.37 -24.53
CA ARG A 696 -12.69 11.78 -24.73
C ARG A 696 -13.98 12.58 -24.81
N PHE A 697 -14.17 13.51 -23.89
CA PHE A 697 -15.24 14.49 -24.01
C PHE A 697 -14.73 15.71 -24.77
N GLU A 698 -15.36 16.02 -25.91
CA GLU A 698 -15.05 17.21 -26.71
C GLU A 698 -15.75 18.44 -26.12
N GLY A 699 -15.27 18.87 -24.96
CA GLY A 699 -15.80 20.03 -24.26
C GLY A 699 -14.88 20.45 -23.13
N HIS A 700 -15.29 21.51 -22.44
CA HIS A 700 -14.71 21.90 -21.17
C HIS A 700 -15.40 21.17 -20.01
N GLY A 701 -14.91 21.41 -18.79
CA GLY A 701 -15.42 20.77 -17.58
C GLY A 701 -14.42 19.78 -17.00
N HIS A 702 -14.82 19.13 -15.91
CA HIS A 702 -13.98 18.26 -15.12
C HIS A 702 -14.84 17.31 -14.28
N GLY A 703 -14.40 16.06 -14.10
CA GLY A 703 -15.19 15.05 -13.39
C GLY A 703 -16.51 14.72 -14.10
N LEU A 704 -16.41 14.21 -15.33
CA LEU A 704 -17.51 14.00 -16.27
C LEU A 704 -18.68 13.18 -15.70
N TYR A 705 -18.40 12.20 -14.85
CA TYR A 705 -19.49 11.43 -14.22
C TYR A 705 -20.38 12.33 -13.34
N HIS A 706 -19.81 13.34 -12.69
CA HIS A 706 -20.56 14.27 -11.84
C HIS A 706 -21.31 15.34 -12.63
N THR A 707 -20.90 15.65 -13.86
CA THR A 707 -21.58 16.66 -14.70
C THR A 707 -22.96 16.20 -15.18
N GLY A 708 -23.26 14.90 -15.12
CA GLY A 708 -24.53 14.36 -15.58
C GLY A 708 -24.60 14.11 -17.08
N ASP A 709 -23.46 14.23 -17.80
CA ASP A 709 -23.43 14.03 -19.24
C ASP A 709 -23.86 12.59 -19.62
N PRO A 710 -24.95 12.43 -20.42
CA PRO A 710 -25.52 11.12 -20.70
C PRO A 710 -24.56 10.17 -21.43
N CYS A 711 -23.73 10.69 -22.34
CA CYS A 711 -22.82 9.88 -23.15
C CYS A 711 -21.73 9.24 -22.27
N THR A 712 -21.02 10.06 -21.49
CA THR A 712 -19.96 9.63 -20.58
C THR A 712 -20.48 8.68 -19.51
N ILE A 713 -21.61 9.02 -18.86
CA ILE A 713 -22.27 8.14 -17.88
C ILE A 713 -22.69 6.82 -18.50
N ALA A 714 -23.20 6.79 -19.74
CA ALA A 714 -23.59 5.55 -20.38
C ALA A 714 -22.40 4.60 -20.60
N TYR A 715 -21.23 5.12 -20.99
CA TYR A 715 -20.03 4.31 -21.11
C TYR A 715 -19.48 3.87 -19.75
N ALA A 716 -19.40 4.78 -18.77
CA ALA A 716 -18.97 4.45 -17.41
C ALA A 716 -19.87 3.37 -16.80
N ASN A 717 -21.20 3.49 -16.91
CA ASN A 717 -22.15 2.53 -16.38
C ASN A 717 -22.04 1.15 -17.04
N ARG A 718 -21.85 1.09 -18.37
CA ARG A 718 -21.60 -0.19 -19.08
C ARG A 718 -20.31 -0.85 -18.60
N TYR A 719 -19.26 -0.06 -18.36
CA TYR A 719 -18.02 -0.57 -17.82
C TYR A 719 -18.20 -1.07 -16.37
N PHE A 720 -18.83 -0.28 -15.49
CA PHE A 720 -19.07 -0.70 -14.11
C PHE A 720 -19.93 -1.96 -14.03
N THR A 721 -21.02 -2.04 -14.80
CA THR A 721 -21.98 -3.15 -14.71
C THR A 721 -21.47 -4.41 -15.42
N ASP A 722 -20.95 -4.27 -16.63
CA ASP A 722 -20.67 -5.41 -17.53
C ASP A 722 -19.16 -5.63 -17.77
N LEU A 723 -18.29 -4.82 -17.16
CA LEU A 723 -16.84 -4.81 -17.41
C LEU A 723 -16.49 -4.60 -18.89
N ARG A 724 -17.37 -3.91 -19.63
CA ARG A 724 -17.18 -3.57 -21.04
C ARG A 724 -16.39 -2.28 -21.16
N VAL A 725 -15.11 -2.42 -21.48
CA VAL A 725 -14.22 -1.31 -21.78
C VAL A 725 -14.67 -0.59 -23.07
N PRO A 726 -14.71 0.75 -23.10
CA PRO A 726 -15.03 1.50 -24.31
C PRO A 726 -13.96 1.31 -25.38
N PRO A 727 -14.32 1.35 -26.68
CA PRO A 727 -13.33 1.39 -27.77
C PRO A 727 -12.31 2.53 -27.58
N GLY A 728 -11.05 2.30 -27.95
CA GLY A 728 -9.92 3.23 -27.69
C GLY A 728 -9.99 4.61 -28.36
N ASN A 729 -11.06 4.92 -29.08
CA ASN A 729 -11.33 6.20 -29.72
C ASN A 729 -12.74 6.72 -29.40
N THR A 730 -13.30 6.34 -28.26
CA THR A 730 -14.63 6.78 -27.86
C THR A 730 -14.63 8.29 -27.61
N VAL A 731 -15.52 8.99 -28.31
CA VAL A 731 -15.68 10.44 -28.21
C VAL A 731 -17.12 10.77 -27.81
N CYS A 732 -17.28 11.53 -26.74
CA CYS A 732 -18.54 12.14 -26.31
C CYS A 732 -18.53 13.63 -26.64
N ARG A 733 -19.72 14.19 -26.89
CA ARG A 733 -19.94 15.61 -27.17
C ARG A 733 -21.13 16.08 -26.36
N GLU A 734 -21.15 17.37 -26.05
CA GLU A 734 -22.27 18.00 -25.37
C GLU A 734 -23.57 17.82 -26.15
N GLY A 735 -24.63 17.34 -25.48
CA GLY A 735 -25.96 17.13 -26.05
C GLY A 735 -26.12 15.89 -26.95
N ALA A 736 -25.13 14.98 -26.99
CA ALA A 736 -25.13 13.77 -27.82
C ALA A 736 -25.70 12.51 -27.14
#